data_AF-A0A9P7AC81-F1
#
_entry.id   AF-A0A9P7AC81-F1
#
_cell.length_a   1.000
_cell.length_b   1.000
_cell.length_c   1.000
_cell.angle_alpha   90.00
_cell.angle_beta   90.00
_cell.angle_gamma   90.00
#
_symmetry.space_group_name_H-M   'P 1'
#
loop_
_entity.id
_entity.type
_entity.pdbx_description
1 polymer ?
#
loop_
_entity_poly.entity_id
_entity_poly.type
_entity_poly.pdbx_seq_one_letter_code
_entity_poly.pdbx_strand_id
1 'polypeptide(L)'
;MPYLNSSIDPTSLGFLAILLGGSRAHCLQVQSFPEEVDRDWDGLGILQSRSNIERLIVNDKLRASLCSLLHIVNEEAPGDSWTVITPCCLPFVYANYPQDLVDNDVEKDTWDVIRFSGRAADGSKRTIKLWSLDHILQALNDPAPHLIKVASFRNVPCCPRFHSRLGWTALVHQSRRVAGGLSILQDRDILLLKDPSTTTKSLRYAVLGVTCDLLLTSVLLFHTSSHRFLDPPRSRLLVKWLGQDLLLNPDALDEAIKSIYKSETYYLTLRENLENEMRRLICLGAGVSQKSDSETDDETSMQISGTLLVLGEHNDIQGPYNRFLFEAPPTFIQSNDNTPLIPVVTNPPDLGSGEFEFTSEELTNPSPFSSNSQSYFTHIRTKGGTEWTNAFVKVSSAASIKWERKMLPVISTRISPGMLPNLLAYNADLNSLVMTRLPGKPLNDFRLEYARTRNCEDLTFRSSRDALRWFVDIEIRRAYEYGLLYSAGKELADAPEGLDSPIHKFYYDRLHNDVRFTKHYYPTTPGFSGDNAVQFDDFIALPWKIDGVEYPPLQESFRKAERILDPHGQVLPKLWACLGLGDGHGGNVMISPKKQDPAIYFIDYEAAGHHSPFLDIAKPLYLDGFFPIMYHDITSTSSDPTSERAPVSWRIDDGKVCIDLDAPLSDLDKVICFMKLEYTLKPLLEYTAWNLEEQMESAGNVLSAALLCCALLTRDFSRHPDSFFLNCAVGILLYNDLKGSLKRFCGWDNWPCVVETSINDKELASFGGGGFSLTPEQFDTQLFSILFNKVDLEPDSVFLKRLDDTLRLHKKFSKDSNESPAVVVRRIGDARRTGIRVAPHTCIRESIFAEPRIDHHFQYQEVQETRRSRPYRMTLVDLGCCMGTDLRKLVVDGFPVLDIMGLDIENRFFDIGHLMYNEGDTPSIKFKQTDALDPLFCERNASLESKFDFVHSANVVHLFQTEGQLAFIRSMAFLAKPGGLMWGRQVGLANGPDGAKYKHEEGKGTRFTAGEFKELILDATGWREEDITYRSELVAYSELRMAKPDKNWVLQWSMRVPFDKTPGARRITELVE
;
A
#
# COMPACT_ATOMS: atom_id res chain seq x y z
N MET A 1 17.34 26.84 -3.63
CA MET A 1 16.36 25.89 -3.05
C MET A 1 15.01 26.60 -2.99
N PRO A 2 13.98 26.20 -3.74
CA PRO A 2 12.67 26.90 -3.76
C PRO A 2 11.86 26.76 -2.45
N TYR A 3 12.32 25.92 -1.51
CA TYR A 3 11.61 25.61 -0.26
C TYR A 3 11.91 26.57 0.89
N LEU A 4 13.13 27.15 0.90
CA LEU A 4 13.57 28.11 1.90
C LEU A 4 13.80 29.46 1.24
N ASN A 5 13.36 30.53 1.91
CA ASN A 5 13.58 31.87 1.45
C ASN A 5 15.07 32.23 1.58
N SER A 6 15.74 32.37 0.44
CA SER A 6 17.17 32.69 0.39
C SER A 6 17.54 34.07 0.95
N SER A 7 16.57 34.95 1.20
CA SER A 7 16.82 36.24 1.83
C SER A 7 16.97 36.16 3.36
N ILE A 8 16.60 35.03 3.98
CA ILE A 8 16.70 34.81 5.42
C ILE A 8 17.81 33.79 5.66
N ASP A 9 18.83 34.19 6.41
CA ASP A 9 19.91 33.30 6.80
C ASP A 9 19.44 32.36 7.92
N PRO A 10 19.40 31.02 7.70
CA PRO A 10 19.00 30.08 8.74
C PRO A 10 19.92 30.11 9.98
N THR A 11 21.20 30.47 9.82
CA THR A 11 22.15 30.58 10.95
C THR A 11 21.69 31.66 11.94
N SER A 12 21.11 32.75 11.44
CA SER A 12 20.63 33.88 12.24
C SER A 12 19.42 33.51 13.13
N LEU A 13 18.71 32.43 12.76
CA LEU A 13 17.61 31.86 13.53
C LEU A 13 18.08 30.72 14.46
N GLY A 14 19.38 30.42 14.48
CA GLY A 14 19.98 29.39 15.33
C GLY A 14 19.83 27.96 14.81
N PHE A 15 19.44 27.77 13.55
CA PHE A 15 19.46 26.43 12.94
C PHE A 15 20.89 25.97 12.77
N LEU A 16 21.16 24.72 13.16
CA LEU A 16 22.36 23.97 12.82
C LEU A 16 22.16 23.21 11.51
N ALA A 17 20.95 22.68 11.29
CA ALA A 17 20.59 22.01 10.05
C ALA A 17 19.09 22.10 9.77
N ILE A 18 18.71 22.05 8.50
CA ILE A 18 17.31 21.91 8.07
C ILE A 18 17.25 20.79 7.05
N LEU A 19 16.39 19.81 7.34
CA LEU A 19 16.10 18.67 6.50
C LEU A 19 14.67 18.74 6.01
N LEU A 20 14.43 18.30 4.78
CA LEU A 20 13.12 18.28 4.15
C LEU A 20 12.74 16.85 3.73
N GLY A 21 11.55 16.42 4.13
CA GLY A 21 11.06 15.07 3.84
C GLY A 21 9.53 14.94 3.85
N GLY A 22 9.06 13.70 3.83
CA GLY A 22 7.64 13.35 3.85
C GLY A 22 7.07 13.01 2.47
N SER A 23 6.04 12.13 2.47
CA SER A 23 5.47 11.47 1.28
C SER A 23 5.15 12.37 0.07
N ARG A 24 4.90 13.68 0.27
CA ARG A 24 4.51 14.63 -0.79
C ARG A 24 5.66 15.48 -1.32
N ALA A 25 6.66 15.81 -0.50
CA ALA A 25 7.86 16.52 -0.94
C ALA A 25 8.69 15.68 -1.93
N HIS A 26 8.55 14.36 -1.87
CA HIS A 26 9.20 13.41 -2.77
C HIS A 26 8.41 13.15 -4.08
N CYS A 27 7.21 13.73 -4.27
CA CYS A 27 6.39 13.59 -5.50
C CYS A 27 6.81 14.51 -6.67
N LEU A 28 7.97 15.17 -6.58
CA LEU A 28 8.45 16.17 -7.55
C LEU A 28 8.70 15.66 -8.98
N GLN A 29 8.50 14.37 -9.25
CA GLN A 29 8.68 13.79 -10.59
C GLN A 29 7.44 13.86 -11.49
N VAL A 30 6.30 14.38 -11.03
CA VAL A 30 5.09 14.61 -11.83
C VAL A 30 5.22 15.95 -12.59
N GLN A 31 5.41 15.88 -13.91
CA GLN A 31 5.68 17.06 -14.77
C GLN A 31 4.45 17.82 -15.28
N SER A 32 3.24 17.43 -14.86
CA SER A 32 2.03 18.17 -15.19
C SER A 32 1.06 18.05 -14.03
N PHE A 33 1.25 18.92 -13.06
CA PHE A 33 0.17 19.22 -12.14
C PHE A 33 -0.76 20.23 -12.82
N PRO A 34 -2.09 20.08 -12.77
CA PRO A 34 -2.97 21.23 -13.00
C PRO A 34 -2.50 22.37 -12.08
N GLU A 35 -2.72 23.64 -12.48
CA GLU A 35 -2.22 24.82 -11.75
C GLU A 35 -2.63 24.89 -10.25
N GLU A 36 -3.45 23.93 -9.78
CA GLU A 36 -4.03 23.81 -8.45
C GLU A 36 -3.49 22.64 -7.58
N VAL A 37 -2.26 22.13 -7.74
CA VAL A 37 -1.73 21.06 -6.85
C VAL A 37 -0.97 21.57 -5.62
N ASP A 38 -1.42 21.09 -4.44
CA ASP A 38 -0.91 21.32 -3.08
C ASP A 38 0.60 21.03 -2.96
N ARG A 39 1.44 22.08 -2.83
CA ARG A 39 2.91 21.98 -2.67
C ARG A 39 3.35 21.66 -1.24
N ASP A 40 2.59 20.80 -0.57
CA ASP A 40 2.79 20.48 0.85
C ASP A 40 4.15 19.81 1.11
N TRP A 41 4.77 20.14 2.25
CA TRP A 41 5.98 19.44 2.70
C TRP A 41 6.13 19.42 4.23
N ASP A 42 6.84 18.40 4.70
CA ASP A 42 7.29 18.26 6.09
C ASP A 42 8.82 18.41 6.17
N GLY A 43 9.34 18.74 7.35
CA GLY A 43 10.77 18.95 7.54
C GLY A 43 11.19 18.76 8.98
N LEU A 44 12.50 18.71 9.20
CA LEU A 44 13.14 18.62 10.50
C LEU A 44 14.20 19.72 10.61
N GLY A 45 14.07 20.59 11.59
CA GLY A 45 15.02 21.64 11.91
C GLY A 45 15.77 21.32 13.18
N ILE A 46 17.10 21.32 13.12
CA ILE A 46 17.97 21.02 14.25
C ILE A 46 18.52 22.32 14.83
N LEU A 47 18.36 22.51 16.13
CA LEU A 47 18.93 23.62 16.90
C LEU A 47 19.81 23.07 18.03
N GLN A 48 20.66 23.89 18.64
CA GLN A 48 21.58 23.43 19.69
C GLN A 48 20.81 22.85 20.90
N SER A 49 19.97 23.66 21.54
CA SER A 49 19.28 23.31 22.79
C SER A 49 17.76 23.56 22.72
N ARG A 50 17.00 23.04 23.69
CA ARG A 50 15.55 23.32 23.82
C ARG A 50 15.28 24.82 24.00
N SER A 51 16.09 25.52 24.79
CA SER A 51 15.95 26.98 24.96
C SER A 51 16.15 27.76 23.66
N ASN A 52 16.95 27.26 22.71
CA ASN A 52 17.05 27.91 21.39
C ASN A 52 15.74 27.77 20.59
N ILE A 53 15.09 26.60 20.67
CA ILE A 53 13.78 26.36 20.03
C ILE A 53 12.72 27.28 20.68
N GLU A 54 12.67 27.34 22.00
CA GLU A 54 11.76 28.22 22.74
C GLU A 54 11.95 29.69 22.33
N ARG A 55 13.20 30.16 22.30
CA ARG A 55 13.51 31.53 21.88
C ARG A 55 13.07 31.81 20.44
N LEU A 56 13.31 30.88 19.52
CA LEU A 56 12.92 31.01 18.12
C LEU A 56 11.40 31.13 17.97
N ILE A 57 10.65 30.33 18.71
CA ILE A 57 9.19 30.25 18.60
C ILE A 57 8.47 31.31 19.42
N VAL A 58 8.92 31.65 20.63
CA VAL A 58 8.24 32.61 21.51
C VAL A 58 8.54 34.06 21.12
N ASN A 59 9.73 34.36 20.60
CA ASN A 59 10.06 35.73 20.19
C ASN A 59 9.41 36.09 18.85
N ASP A 60 8.49 37.05 18.85
CA ASP A 60 7.72 37.42 17.66
C ASP A 60 8.56 37.79 16.43
N LYS A 61 9.71 38.46 16.63
CA LYS A 61 10.59 38.85 15.51
C LYS A 61 11.28 37.63 14.89
N LEU A 62 11.75 36.71 15.73
CA LEU A 62 12.39 35.48 15.26
C LEU A 62 11.35 34.52 14.66
N ARG A 63 10.15 34.41 15.25
CA ARG A 63 9.02 33.63 14.71
C ARG A 63 8.56 34.17 13.36
N ALA A 64 8.43 35.49 13.21
CA ALA A 64 8.11 36.11 11.91
C ALA A 64 9.20 35.83 10.86
N SER A 65 10.47 35.81 11.28
CA SER A 65 11.59 35.46 10.41
C SER A 65 11.60 33.97 10.05
N LEU A 66 11.18 33.08 10.97
CA LEU A 66 10.95 31.66 10.69
C LEU A 66 9.82 31.47 9.68
N CYS A 67 8.68 32.13 9.86
CA CYS A 67 7.60 32.14 8.87
C CYS A 67 8.11 32.60 7.51
N SER A 68 8.88 33.68 7.47
CA SER A 68 9.49 34.20 6.24
C SER A 68 10.46 33.22 5.60
N LEU A 69 11.31 32.54 6.40
CA LEU A 69 12.24 31.51 5.95
C LEU A 69 11.50 30.34 5.29
N LEU A 70 10.38 29.90 5.88
CA LEU A 70 9.59 28.77 5.38
C LEU A 70 8.53 29.21 4.35
N HIS A 71 8.45 30.51 4.01
CA HIS A 71 7.38 31.17 3.26
C HIS A 71 5.95 30.94 3.80
N ILE A 72 5.80 30.71 5.11
CA ILE A 72 4.50 30.64 5.78
C ILE A 72 3.95 32.06 5.91
N VAL A 73 2.74 32.27 5.40
CA VAL A 73 2.00 33.53 5.50
C VAL A 73 0.94 33.45 6.60
N ASN A 74 0.34 32.26 6.79
CA ASN A 74 -0.67 32.00 7.81
C ASN A 74 -0.23 30.84 8.69
N GLU A 75 0.23 31.14 9.91
CA GLU A 75 0.64 30.15 10.90
C GLU A 75 -0.58 29.33 11.42
N GLU A 76 -0.37 28.05 11.73
CA GLU A 76 -1.41 27.15 12.27
C GLU A 76 -1.75 27.48 13.74
N ALA A 77 -0.81 28.06 14.50
CA ALA A 77 -1.00 28.46 15.89
C ALA A 77 -1.37 29.96 16.01
N PRO A 78 -2.29 30.35 16.92
CA PRO A 78 -2.72 31.74 17.05
C PRO A 78 -1.81 32.58 17.96
N GLY A 79 -1.15 33.62 17.44
CA GLY A 79 -0.51 34.69 18.23
C GLY A 79 0.38 34.20 19.40
N ASP A 80 0.14 34.72 20.61
CA ASP A 80 0.90 34.43 21.83
C ASP A 80 0.76 32.97 22.34
N SER A 81 0.11 32.07 21.60
CA SER A 81 -0.16 30.68 22.03
C SER A 81 1.07 29.86 22.35
N TRP A 82 2.24 30.25 21.82
CA TRP A 82 3.50 29.57 22.13
C TRP A 82 4.07 29.93 23.50
N THR A 83 3.60 30.98 24.18
CA THR A 83 4.08 31.35 25.51
C THR A 83 3.88 30.24 26.56
N VAL A 84 2.94 29.32 26.31
CA VAL A 84 2.64 28.15 27.16
C VAL A 84 3.81 27.15 27.25
N ILE A 85 4.71 27.13 26.28
CA ILE A 85 5.82 26.15 26.24
C ILE A 85 7.02 26.54 27.12
N THR A 86 7.03 27.76 27.70
CA THR A 86 8.19 28.26 28.46
C THR A 86 8.16 27.75 29.92
N PRO A 87 9.33 27.39 30.49
CA PRO A 87 9.45 26.86 31.85
C PRO A 87 8.88 27.78 32.94
N CYS A 88 8.91 29.09 32.75
CA CYS A 88 8.42 30.09 33.71
C CYS A 88 6.89 30.29 33.67
N CYS A 89 6.23 29.87 32.59
CA CYS A 89 4.77 29.94 32.44
C CYS A 89 4.07 28.65 32.83
N LEU A 90 4.77 27.51 32.80
CA LEU A 90 4.25 26.21 33.29
C LEU A 90 3.76 26.30 34.76
N PRO A 91 4.51 26.85 35.74
CA PRO A 91 4.04 27.01 37.12
C PRO A 91 2.79 27.91 37.26
N PHE A 92 2.61 28.91 36.39
CA PHE A 92 1.44 29.80 36.41
C PHE A 92 0.17 29.11 35.90
N VAL A 93 0.29 28.10 35.02
CA VAL A 93 -0.83 27.26 34.60
C VAL A 93 -1.28 26.33 35.74
N TYR A 94 -0.36 25.91 36.62
CA TYR A 94 -0.64 25.04 37.77
C TYR A 94 -0.96 25.79 39.08
N ALA A 95 -1.00 27.12 39.08
CA ALA A 95 -1.30 27.91 40.29
C ALA A 95 -2.70 27.66 40.89
N ASN A 96 -3.60 27.01 40.13
CA ASN A 96 -4.94 26.62 40.56
C ASN A 96 -5.08 25.12 40.91
N TYR A 97 -3.99 24.35 40.92
CA TYR A 97 -4.00 22.91 41.25
C TYR A 97 -3.57 22.66 42.71
N PRO A 98 -4.14 21.66 43.41
CA PRO A 98 -3.72 21.28 44.76
C PRO A 98 -2.23 20.92 44.79
N GLN A 99 -1.45 21.53 45.69
CA GLN A 99 0.02 21.40 45.74
C GLN A 99 0.49 19.96 45.95
N ASP A 100 -0.37 19.12 46.53
CA ASP A 100 -0.21 17.69 46.76
C ASP A 100 -0.19 16.81 45.49
N LEU A 101 -0.51 17.37 44.31
CA LEU A 101 -0.42 16.70 43.00
C LEU A 101 0.74 17.21 42.11
N VAL A 102 1.46 18.25 42.54
CA VAL A 102 2.39 18.99 41.66
C VAL A 102 3.78 18.35 41.55
N ASP A 103 4.17 17.49 42.49
CA ASP A 103 5.57 17.02 42.56
C ASP A 103 5.93 15.83 41.65
N ASN A 104 4.98 15.23 40.90
CA ASN A 104 5.27 14.09 40.00
C ASN A 104 4.74 14.21 38.55
N ASP A 105 3.83 15.15 38.25
CA ASP A 105 3.21 15.26 36.92
C ASP A 105 3.82 16.35 36.02
N VAL A 106 4.65 17.25 36.56
CA VAL A 106 5.33 18.32 35.79
C VAL A 106 6.30 17.74 34.76
N GLU A 107 6.94 16.60 35.03
CA GLU A 107 7.79 15.90 34.05
C GLU A 107 6.98 15.26 32.90
N LYS A 108 5.70 14.92 33.13
CA LYS A 108 4.85 14.28 32.11
C LYS A 108 4.35 15.24 31.04
N ASP A 109 4.28 16.53 31.34
CA ASP A 109 3.77 17.59 30.43
C ASP A 109 4.86 18.33 29.64
N THR A 110 6.07 17.77 29.63
CA THR A 110 7.21 18.27 28.85
C THR A 110 7.16 17.86 27.37
N TRP A 111 7.82 18.63 26.51
CA TRP A 111 7.98 18.35 25.08
C TRP A 111 9.46 18.14 24.72
N ASP A 112 9.69 17.32 23.71
CA ASP A 112 11.01 17.00 23.18
C ASP A 112 11.26 17.64 21.81
N VAL A 113 10.18 17.75 21.02
CA VAL A 113 10.16 18.30 19.66
C VAL A 113 8.96 19.24 19.52
N ILE A 114 9.11 20.36 18.81
CA ILE A 114 7.97 21.23 18.46
C ILE A 114 7.64 21.11 16.98
N ARG A 115 6.39 20.77 16.66
CA ARG A 115 5.86 20.86 15.30
C ARG A 115 5.36 22.28 15.04
N PHE A 116 6.13 23.03 14.27
CA PHE A 116 5.73 24.33 13.73
C PHE A 116 5.12 24.16 12.34
N SER A 117 4.04 24.88 12.02
CA SER A 117 3.31 24.67 10.76
C SER A 117 2.50 25.87 10.34
N GLY A 118 2.22 25.98 9.04
CA GLY A 118 1.34 27.01 8.49
C GLY A 118 1.11 26.85 6.99
N ARG A 119 0.38 27.79 6.40
CA ARG A 119 0.13 27.87 4.95
C ARG A 119 0.95 28.97 4.31
N ALA A 120 1.49 28.68 3.13
CA ALA A 120 2.18 29.65 2.29
C ALA A 120 1.23 30.40 1.34
N ALA A 121 1.76 31.42 0.67
CA ALA A 121 1.00 32.25 -0.29
C ALA A 121 0.42 31.44 -1.46
N ASP A 122 1.09 30.35 -1.83
CA ASP A 122 0.66 29.42 -2.88
C ASP A 122 -0.34 28.36 -2.37
N GLY A 123 -0.88 28.53 -1.16
CA GLY A 123 -1.88 27.64 -0.56
C GLY A 123 -1.30 26.41 0.16
N SER A 124 -0.05 26.05 -0.14
CA SER A 124 0.60 24.85 0.40
C SER A 124 0.77 24.87 1.92
N LYS A 125 0.57 23.72 2.56
CA LYS A 125 0.86 23.47 3.97
C LYS A 125 2.33 23.10 4.14
N ARG A 126 3.01 23.84 5.01
CA ARG A 126 4.42 23.66 5.32
C ARG A 126 4.58 23.35 6.79
N THR A 127 5.30 22.29 7.10
CA THR A 127 5.47 21.80 8.46
C THR A 127 6.94 21.53 8.73
N ILE A 128 7.45 21.97 9.89
CA ILE A 128 8.79 21.62 10.37
C ILE A 128 8.71 21.15 11.82
N LYS A 129 9.36 20.03 12.13
CA LYS A 129 9.62 19.56 13.49
C LYS A 129 10.94 20.18 13.95
N LEU A 130 10.95 20.86 15.08
CA LEU A 130 12.14 21.48 15.67
C LEU A 130 12.66 20.58 16.79
N TRP A 131 13.89 20.07 16.65
CA TRP A 131 14.50 19.12 17.58
C TRP A 131 15.88 19.60 18.01
N SER A 132 16.19 19.54 19.30
CA SER A 132 17.49 19.96 19.82
C SER A 132 18.55 18.86 19.67
N LEU A 133 19.77 19.27 19.33
CA LEU A 133 20.92 18.38 19.25
C LEU A 133 21.21 17.72 20.59
N ASP A 134 21.10 18.46 21.69
CA ASP A 134 21.29 17.92 23.05
C ASP A 134 20.36 16.73 23.33
N HIS A 135 19.10 16.81 22.89
CA HIS A 135 18.12 15.72 23.09
C HIS A 135 18.38 14.53 22.15
N ILE A 136 18.82 14.78 20.91
CA ILE A 136 19.25 13.71 19.99
C ILE A 136 20.41 12.93 20.61
N LEU A 137 21.42 13.62 21.15
CA LEU A 137 22.58 13.00 21.78
C LEU A 137 22.21 12.22 23.05
N GLN A 138 21.23 12.71 23.82
CA GLN A 138 20.69 11.97 24.97
C GLN A 138 20.03 10.65 24.54
N ALA A 139 19.13 10.70 23.56
CA ALA A 139 18.42 9.52 23.07
C ALA A 139 19.34 8.45 22.44
N LEU A 140 20.50 8.88 21.93
CA LEU A 140 21.54 8.01 21.38
C LEU A 140 22.30 7.19 22.41
N ASN A 141 22.42 7.69 23.64
CA ASN A 141 23.19 7.03 24.69
C ASN A 141 22.36 6.03 25.50
N ASP A 142 21.05 5.96 25.25
CA ASP A 142 20.16 5.03 25.93
C ASP A 142 19.87 3.80 25.03
N PRO A 143 20.14 2.58 25.53
CA PRO A 143 19.91 1.34 24.78
C PRO A 143 18.42 1.00 24.58
N ALA A 144 17.50 1.60 25.32
CA ALA A 144 16.06 1.35 25.18
C ALA A 144 15.42 2.21 24.06
N PRO A 145 14.32 1.74 23.44
CA PRO A 145 13.49 2.58 22.58
C PRO A 145 13.04 3.84 23.32
N HIS A 146 13.26 5.00 22.72
CA HIS A 146 12.87 6.31 23.22
C HIS A 146 11.50 6.72 22.70
N LEU A 147 10.72 7.35 23.59
CA LEU A 147 9.48 8.00 23.25
C LEU A 147 9.74 9.50 23.07
N ILE A 148 9.60 9.98 21.83
CA ILE A 148 9.78 11.37 21.43
C ILE A 148 8.43 12.09 21.58
N LYS A 149 8.34 13.02 22.53
CA LYS A 149 7.17 13.88 22.77
C LYS A 149 7.16 15.07 21.81
N VAL A 150 6.27 15.07 20.83
CA VAL A 150 6.12 16.12 19.81
C VAL A 150 4.95 17.06 20.17
N ALA A 151 5.24 18.30 20.56
CA ALA A 151 4.25 19.34 20.78
C ALA A 151 3.67 19.87 19.46
N SER A 152 2.35 19.87 19.29
CA SER A 152 1.65 20.21 18.04
C SER A 152 0.27 20.84 18.31
N PHE A 153 -0.07 21.90 17.58
CA PHE A 153 -1.42 22.51 17.58
C PHE A 153 -2.44 21.81 16.68
N ARG A 154 -2.02 20.75 15.97
CA ARG A 154 -2.90 19.91 15.16
C ARG A 154 -3.25 18.65 15.93
N ASN A 155 -4.55 18.34 16.04
CA ASN A 155 -5.04 17.00 16.34
C ASN A 155 -4.62 16.07 15.18
N VAL A 156 -3.73 15.13 15.46
CA VAL A 156 -3.33 14.11 14.50
C VAL A 156 -4.15 12.87 14.85
N PRO A 157 -5.07 12.42 13.98
CA PRO A 157 -5.78 11.17 14.22
C PRO A 157 -4.77 10.06 14.45
N CYS A 158 -5.00 9.24 15.48
CA CYS A 158 -4.23 8.03 15.70
C CYS A 158 -4.20 7.25 14.37
N CYS A 159 -3.01 6.94 13.85
CA CYS A 159 -2.86 6.12 12.66
C CYS A 159 -2.22 4.78 13.06
N PRO A 160 -2.96 3.93 13.78
CA PRO A 160 -2.48 2.61 14.05
C PRO A 160 -2.60 1.78 12.76
N ARG A 161 -1.49 1.23 12.30
CA ARG A 161 -1.49 0.26 11.22
C ARG A 161 -1.28 -1.12 11.81
N PHE A 162 -2.27 -1.97 11.67
CA PHE A 162 -2.05 -3.40 11.78
C PHE A 162 -1.38 -3.87 10.49
N HIS A 163 -0.16 -4.39 10.60
CA HIS A 163 0.55 -4.99 9.48
C HIS A 163 0.60 -6.50 9.73
N SER A 164 -0.03 -7.28 8.85
CA SER A 164 -0.30 -8.72 9.01
C SER A 164 0.89 -9.56 9.46
N ARG A 165 2.10 -9.15 9.05
CA ARG A 165 3.35 -9.86 9.30
C ARG A 165 4.15 -9.29 10.49
N LEU A 166 3.75 -8.16 11.05
CA LEU A 166 4.46 -7.37 12.10
C LEU A 166 3.61 -7.15 13.37
N GLY A 167 2.31 -7.41 13.32
CA GLY A 167 1.41 -7.04 14.40
C GLY A 167 1.17 -5.53 14.46
N TRP A 168 0.88 -5.03 15.66
CA TRP A 168 0.55 -3.63 15.91
C TRP A 168 1.72 -2.69 15.69
N THR A 169 1.57 -1.77 14.73
CA THR A 169 2.51 -0.67 14.54
C THR A 169 1.77 0.66 14.70
N ALA A 170 2.07 1.37 15.79
CA ALA A 170 1.63 2.75 16.00
C ALA A 170 2.83 3.66 15.73
N LEU A 171 2.77 4.46 14.66
CA LEU A 171 3.87 5.37 14.30
C LEU A 171 3.82 6.68 15.11
N VAL A 172 2.62 7.16 15.45
CA VAL A 172 2.41 8.37 16.28
C VAL A 172 1.10 8.21 17.03
N HIS A 173 1.11 8.47 18.33
CA HIS A 173 -0.11 8.51 19.15
C HIS A 173 -0.28 9.87 19.83
N GLN A 174 -1.52 10.31 20.07
CA GLN A 174 -1.79 11.56 20.78
C GLN A 174 -1.94 11.27 22.27
N SER A 175 -1.05 11.80 23.12
CA SER A 175 -0.95 11.38 24.52
C SER A 175 -1.49 12.40 25.53
N ARG A 176 -1.48 13.71 25.23
CA ARG A 176 -2.12 14.72 26.10
C ARG A 176 -2.40 16.06 25.41
N ARG A 177 -3.50 16.77 25.74
CA ARG A 177 -3.68 18.20 25.41
C ARG A 177 -3.14 19.04 26.58
N VAL A 178 -2.27 20.02 26.27
CA VAL A 178 -1.58 20.84 27.29
C VAL A 178 -2.40 22.10 27.59
N ALA A 179 -2.45 23.07 26.67
CA ALA A 179 -3.32 24.25 26.76
C ALA A 179 -3.47 24.95 25.39
N GLY A 180 -4.49 25.81 25.22
CA GLY A 180 -4.63 26.68 24.05
C GLY A 180 -4.78 25.98 22.69
N GLY A 181 -5.05 24.67 22.66
CA GLY A 181 -5.07 23.84 21.44
C GLY A 181 -3.78 23.06 21.18
N LEU A 182 -2.73 23.27 21.97
CA LEU A 182 -1.48 22.52 21.92
C LEU A 182 -1.65 21.11 22.51
N SER A 183 -1.15 20.10 21.82
CA SER A 183 -1.14 18.69 22.26
C SER A 183 0.26 18.10 22.16
N ILE A 184 0.59 17.17 23.06
CA ILE A 184 1.78 16.31 22.96
C ILE A 184 1.40 15.02 22.26
N LEU A 185 2.07 14.77 21.14
CA LEU A 185 2.06 13.51 20.41
C LEU A 185 3.26 12.69 20.89
N GLN A 186 3.12 11.39 20.96
CA GLN A 186 4.18 10.46 21.31
C GLN A 186 4.55 9.66 20.05
N ASP A 187 5.77 9.89 19.59
CA ASP A 187 6.41 9.30 18.42
C ASP A 187 7.55 8.40 18.93
N ARG A 188 7.79 7.24 18.33
CA ARG A 188 8.85 6.33 18.80
C ARG A 188 10.12 6.55 17.99
N ASP A 189 11.30 6.52 18.62
CA ASP A 189 12.53 6.57 17.84
C ASP A 189 12.67 5.34 16.92
N ILE A 190 12.41 4.15 17.46
CA ILE A 190 12.42 2.87 16.77
C ILE A 190 11.40 1.92 17.43
N LEU A 191 10.58 1.24 16.64
CA LEU A 191 9.66 0.20 17.08
C LEU A 191 10.27 -1.18 16.79
N LEU A 192 10.78 -1.88 17.81
CA LEU A 192 11.34 -3.22 17.68
C LEU A 192 10.30 -4.29 18.04
N LEU A 193 10.17 -5.33 17.21
CA LEU A 193 9.28 -6.47 17.43
C LEU A 193 10.12 -7.74 17.57
N LYS A 194 10.04 -8.38 18.75
CA LYS A 194 10.73 -9.64 19.05
C LYS A 194 9.83 -10.83 18.75
N ASP A 195 10.42 -11.95 18.35
CA ASP A 195 9.73 -13.23 18.20
C ASP A 195 9.53 -13.87 19.59
N PRO A 196 8.29 -14.03 20.08
CA PRO A 196 8.05 -14.67 21.36
C PRO A 196 8.27 -16.20 21.33
N SER A 197 8.46 -16.81 20.16
CA SER A 197 8.56 -18.26 19.98
C SER A 197 9.99 -18.81 19.94
N THR A 198 11.02 -17.95 19.90
CA THR A 198 12.43 -18.36 19.85
C THR A 198 13.17 -17.95 21.11
N THR A 199 13.90 -18.88 21.74
CA THR A 199 14.78 -18.65 22.90
C THR A 199 16.00 -17.77 22.60
N THR A 200 16.28 -17.51 21.32
CA THR A 200 17.31 -16.56 20.88
C THR A 200 16.75 -15.14 20.85
N LYS A 201 17.50 -14.16 21.37
CA LYS A 201 17.21 -12.71 21.35
C LYS A 201 17.24 -12.10 19.93
N SER A 202 16.83 -12.83 18.89
CA SER A 202 16.88 -12.35 17.51
C SER A 202 15.73 -11.38 17.25
N LEU A 203 16.10 -10.20 16.73
CA LEU A 203 15.18 -9.14 16.39
C LEU A 203 14.46 -9.54 15.11
N ARG A 204 13.11 -9.62 15.13
CA ARG A 204 12.37 -10.00 13.92
C ARG A 204 12.13 -8.79 13.03
N TYR A 205 11.75 -7.64 13.62
CA TYR A 205 11.38 -6.44 12.87
C TYR A 205 11.69 -5.14 13.61
N ALA A 206 11.81 -4.06 12.86
CA ALA A 206 12.07 -2.73 13.39
C ALA A 206 11.48 -1.65 12.48
N VAL A 207 10.82 -0.61 13.00
CA VAL A 207 10.28 0.50 12.18
C VAL A 207 10.70 1.84 12.77
N LEU A 208 11.08 2.81 11.96
CA LEU A 208 11.40 4.17 12.41
C LEU A 208 10.10 4.96 12.67
N GLY A 209 9.97 5.64 13.81
CA GLY A 209 8.89 6.61 13.96
C GLY A 209 9.12 7.86 13.14
N VAL A 210 8.09 8.69 13.00
CA VAL A 210 8.01 9.73 11.95
C VAL A 210 9.12 10.78 12.09
N THR A 211 9.52 11.12 13.31
CA THR A 211 10.62 12.08 13.55
C THR A 211 11.98 11.49 13.18
N CYS A 212 12.22 10.21 13.49
CA CYS A 212 13.44 9.51 13.11
C CYS A 212 13.48 9.19 11.61
N ASP A 213 12.35 8.85 11.02
CA ASP A 213 12.18 8.69 9.57
C ASP A 213 12.55 9.99 8.83
N LEU A 214 12.04 11.15 9.29
CA LEU A 214 12.48 12.45 8.75
C LEU A 214 13.98 12.68 8.96
N LEU A 215 14.55 12.33 10.12
CA LEU A 215 15.98 12.51 10.34
C LEU A 215 16.82 11.65 9.38
N LEU A 216 16.41 10.44 9.05
CA LEU A 216 17.20 9.49 8.25
C LEU A 216 16.94 9.56 6.75
N THR A 217 15.72 9.90 6.32
CA THR A 217 15.31 9.83 4.90
C THR A 217 15.20 11.20 4.20
N SER A 218 15.21 12.29 4.96
CA SER A 218 15.07 13.65 4.41
C SER A 218 16.35 14.16 3.75
N VAL A 219 16.16 15.00 2.73
CA VAL A 219 17.26 15.72 2.07
C VAL A 219 17.69 16.90 2.93
N LEU A 220 19.00 17.08 3.11
CA LEU A 220 19.57 18.22 3.82
C LEU A 220 19.50 19.48 2.94
N LEU A 221 18.76 20.50 3.37
CA LEU A 221 18.65 21.78 2.67
C LEU A 221 19.62 22.84 3.18
N PHE A 222 19.99 22.77 4.46
CA PHE A 222 20.87 23.73 5.11
C PHE A 222 21.65 23.05 6.24
N HIS A 223 22.89 23.50 6.47
CA HIS A 223 23.75 23.05 7.56
C HIS A 223 24.84 24.10 7.88
N THR A 224 25.13 24.36 9.17
CA THR A 224 25.99 25.47 9.64
C THR A 224 27.49 25.26 9.49
N SER A 225 27.99 24.03 9.45
CA SER A 225 29.42 23.74 9.33
C SER A 225 29.78 23.00 8.04
N SER A 226 31.00 23.22 7.55
CA SER A 226 31.64 22.50 6.45
C SER A 226 31.99 21.03 6.76
N HIS A 227 31.61 20.54 7.95
CA HIS A 227 31.86 19.18 8.41
C HIS A 227 30.55 18.54 8.86
N ARG A 228 30.31 17.33 8.36
CA ARG A 228 29.08 16.52 8.46
C ARG A 228 28.67 16.19 9.92
N PHE A 229 28.23 17.16 10.72
CA PHE A 229 27.99 16.96 12.17
C PHE A 229 26.79 16.06 12.47
N LEU A 230 25.86 15.90 11.52
CA LEU A 230 24.73 14.97 11.66
C LEU A 230 25.07 13.51 11.35
N ASP A 231 26.23 13.25 10.75
CA ASP A 231 26.61 11.88 10.38
C ASP A 231 26.86 11.00 11.60
N PRO A 232 27.59 11.43 12.65
CA PRO A 232 27.77 10.60 13.85
C PRO A 232 26.45 10.28 14.59
N PRO A 233 25.51 11.24 14.76
CA PRO A 233 24.19 10.92 15.30
C PRO A 233 23.38 9.93 14.44
N ARG A 234 23.34 10.12 13.12
CA ARG A 234 22.61 9.22 12.22
C ARG A 234 23.23 7.82 12.20
N SER A 235 24.55 7.72 12.15
CA SER A 235 25.24 6.42 12.15
C SER A 235 25.01 5.66 13.46
N ARG A 236 25.02 6.33 14.61
CA ARG A 236 24.74 5.68 15.91
C ARG A 236 23.30 5.21 16.04
N LEU A 237 22.31 5.95 15.52
CA LEU A 237 20.93 5.46 15.45
C LEU A 237 20.84 4.17 14.61
N LEU A 238 21.56 4.11 13.49
CA LEU A 238 21.64 2.90 12.66
C LEU A 238 22.35 1.75 13.38
N VAL A 239 23.44 2.02 14.12
CA VAL A 239 24.13 1.01 14.95
C VAL A 239 23.23 0.48 16.06
N LYS A 240 22.51 1.36 16.76
CA LYS A 240 21.54 1.01 17.81
C LYS A 240 20.47 0.07 17.27
N TRP A 241 20.06 0.27 16.03
CA TRP A 241 19.06 -0.54 15.36
C TRP A 241 19.59 -1.91 14.90
N LEU A 242 20.65 -1.91 14.10
CA LEU A 242 21.09 -3.10 13.39
C LEU A 242 22.06 -3.96 14.21
N GLY A 243 22.60 -3.44 15.31
CA GLY A 243 23.70 -4.07 16.01
C GLY A 243 25.03 -3.85 15.27
N GLN A 244 26.14 -3.88 16.01
CA GLN A 244 27.46 -3.56 15.47
C GLN A 244 27.92 -4.58 14.41
N ASP A 245 27.52 -5.84 14.54
CA ASP A 245 27.96 -6.93 13.67
C ASP A 245 27.31 -6.91 12.27
N LEU A 246 26.10 -6.36 12.13
CA LEU A 246 25.41 -6.26 10.83
C LEU A 246 25.96 -5.14 9.95
N LEU A 247 26.60 -4.11 10.52
CA LEU A 247 27.20 -3.00 9.76
C LEU A 247 28.43 -3.41 8.94
N LEU A 248 28.96 -4.61 9.21
CA LEU A 248 30.12 -5.17 8.53
C LEU A 248 29.74 -6.16 7.41
N ASN A 249 28.44 -6.43 7.22
CA ASN A 249 27.94 -7.37 6.23
C ASN A 249 26.95 -6.69 5.26
N PRO A 250 27.34 -6.42 4.00
CA PRO A 250 26.47 -5.80 2.99
C PRO A 250 25.17 -6.55 2.73
N ASP A 251 25.17 -7.89 2.84
CA ASP A 251 23.98 -8.72 2.63
C ASP A 251 22.97 -8.55 3.77
N ALA A 252 23.47 -8.21 4.97
CA ALA A 252 22.64 -7.95 6.14
C ALA A 252 21.97 -6.56 6.08
N LEU A 253 22.51 -5.61 5.30
CA LEU A 253 21.93 -4.28 5.10
C LEU A 253 20.64 -4.34 4.27
N ASP A 254 20.61 -5.12 3.20
CA ASP A 254 19.41 -5.29 2.37
C ASP A 254 18.29 -6.00 3.15
N GLU A 255 18.63 -7.06 3.90
CA GLU A 255 17.70 -7.73 4.82
C GLU A 255 17.22 -6.82 5.95
N ALA A 256 18.10 -5.99 6.50
CA ALA A 256 17.72 -4.95 7.46
C ALA A 256 16.70 -3.98 6.86
N ILE A 257 16.96 -3.44 5.65
CA ILE A 257 16.10 -2.48 4.94
C ILE A 257 14.72 -3.08 4.61
N LYS A 258 14.70 -4.32 4.14
CA LYS A 258 13.46 -5.10 3.95
C LYS A 258 12.70 -5.28 5.25
N SER A 259 13.41 -5.48 6.36
CA SER A 259 12.80 -5.61 7.69
C SER A 259 12.21 -4.29 8.22
N ILE A 260 12.71 -3.14 7.75
CA ILE A 260 12.19 -1.80 8.10
C ILE A 260 10.83 -1.54 7.50
N TYR A 261 10.73 -1.74 6.20
CA TYR A 261 9.60 -1.21 5.42
C TYR A 261 8.66 -2.29 4.88
N LYS A 262 9.04 -3.59 4.92
CA LYS A 262 8.30 -4.84 4.63
C LYS A 262 7.34 -4.93 3.44
N SER A 263 7.09 -3.82 2.75
CA SER A 263 6.15 -3.62 1.67
C SER A 263 6.97 -3.02 0.53
N GLU A 264 7.12 -3.77 -0.56
CA GLU A 264 7.69 -3.27 -1.81
C GLU A 264 6.81 -2.17 -2.45
N THR A 265 5.61 -1.98 -1.92
CA THR A 265 4.63 -0.98 -2.35
C THR A 265 4.70 0.35 -1.57
N TYR A 266 5.52 0.46 -0.52
CA TYR A 266 5.64 1.70 0.25
C TYR A 266 6.80 2.57 -0.28
N TYR A 267 6.46 3.77 -0.78
CA TYR A 267 7.32 4.86 -1.26
C TYR A 267 8.79 4.47 -1.54
N LEU A 268 9.03 3.80 -2.68
CA LEU A 268 10.35 3.32 -3.12
C LEU A 268 11.47 4.37 -2.95
N THR A 269 11.18 5.65 -3.20
CA THR A 269 12.14 6.75 -3.03
C THR A 269 12.60 6.95 -1.59
N LEU A 270 11.74 6.76 -0.58
CA LEU A 270 12.12 6.84 0.83
C LEU A 270 13.02 5.66 1.22
N ARG A 271 12.70 4.46 0.71
CA ARG A 271 13.53 3.26 0.88
C ARG A 271 14.93 3.45 0.25
N GLU A 272 14.99 3.93 -0.99
CA GLU A 272 16.25 4.22 -1.70
C GLU A 272 17.08 5.29 -1.00
N ASN A 273 16.46 6.36 -0.51
CA ASN A 273 17.17 7.39 0.25
C ASN A 273 17.74 6.85 1.55
N LEU A 274 16.97 6.04 2.27
CA LEU A 274 17.48 5.39 3.47
C LEU A 274 18.65 4.45 3.13
N GLU A 275 18.52 3.64 2.08
CA GLU A 275 19.57 2.73 1.63
C GLU A 275 20.86 3.50 1.29
N ASN A 276 20.75 4.56 0.50
CA ASN A 276 21.88 5.41 0.13
C ASN A 276 22.52 6.08 1.35
N GLU A 277 21.71 6.59 2.27
CA GLU A 277 22.18 7.21 3.49
C GLU A 277 22.84 6.18 4.43
N MET A 278 22.29 4.97 4.55
CA MET A 278 22.89 3.89 5.33
C MET A 278 24.23 3.46 4.73
N ARG A 279 24.31 3.24 3.41
CA ARG A 279 25.58 2.95 2.72
C ARG A 279 26.59 4.06 2.96
N ARG A 280 26.18 5.34 2.85
CA ARG A 280 27.05 6.50 3.12
C ARG A 280 27.58 6.49 4.55
N LEU A 281 26.71 6.26 5.54
CA LEU A 281 27.08 6.24 6.96
C LEU A 281 27.94 5.04 7.32
N ILE A 282 27.73 3.89 6.68
CA ILE A 282 28.59 2.70 6.80
C ILE A 282 29.97 2.98 6.21
N CYS A 283 30.08 3.57 5.02
CA CYS A 283 31.37 3.93 4.44
C CYS A 283 32.16 4.92 5.31
N LEU A 284 31.46 5.82 6.02
CA LEU A 284 32.07 6.72 6.99
C LEU A 284 32.48 6.00 8.29
N GLY A 285 31.67 5.04 8.76
CA GLY A 285 31.95 4.21 9.94
C GLY A 285 33.08 3.18 9.73
N ALA A 286 33.20 2.62 8.52
CA ALA A 286 34.27 1.69 8.12
C ALA A 286 35.66 2.35 8.07
N GLY A 287 35.71 3.69 8.02
CA GLY A 287 36.94 4.47 8.19
C GLY A 287 37.39 4.65 9.65
N VAL A 288 36.58 4.23 10.63
CA VAL A 288 36.90 4.31 12.07
C VAL A 288 37.35 2.94 12.56
N SER A 289 38.27 2.31 11.83
CA SER A 289 39.10 1.26 12.43
C SER A 289 40.10 1.94 13.36
N GLN A 290 40.04 1.60 14.64
CA GLN A 290 41.00 2.02 15.65
C GLN A 290 42.44 1.76 15.17
N LYS A 291 43.13 2.81 14.74
CA LYS A 291 44.58 2.89 14.92
C LYS A 291 44.86 3.64 16.20
N SER A 292 45.26 2.88 17.22
CA SER A 292 46.05 3.39 18.32
C SER A 292 47.39 3.88 17.77
N ASP A 293 47.70 5.16 17.93
CA ASP A 293 48.85 5.62 18.75
C ASP A 293 49.24 7.09 18.50
N SER A 294 49.47 7.76 19.64
CA SER A 294 50.39 8.87 19.95
C SER A 294 50.26 10.27 19.29
N GLU A 295 49.84 11.21 20.15
CA GLU A 295 50.43 12.53 20.51
C GLU A 295 50.31 13.80 19.62
N THR A 296 49.62 14.80 20.22
CA THR A 296 49.79 16.30 20.20
C THR A 296 49.54 17.04 18.88
N ASP A 297 48.76 18.13 18.73
CA ASP A 297 48.35 19.24 19.62
C ASP A 297 46.96 19.84 19.26
N ASP A 298 46.44 20.69 20.17
CA ASP A 298 45.14 21.35 20.36
C ASP A 298 44.35 21.96 19.17
N GLU A 299 43.03 21.71 19.15
CA GLU A 299 41.96 22.71 19.46
C GLU A 299 40.54 22.09 19.34
N THR A 300 39.82 22.01 20.46
CA THR A 300 38.38 21.75 20.64
C THR A 300 37.67 20.81 19.65
N SER A 301 37.79 19.49 19.90
CA SER A 301 36.88 18.48 19.32
C SER A 301 36.24 17.63 20.42
N MET A 302 34.92 17.52 20.38
CA MET A 302 34.08 16.78 21.32
C MET A 302 34.29 15.26 21.10
N GLN A 303 35.25 14.66 21.81
CA GLN A 303 35.47 13.21 21.81
C GLN A 303 34.47 12.51 22.72
N ILE A 304 33.71 11.57 22.15
CA ILE A 304 32.86 10.64 22.90
C ILE A 304 33.68 9.37 23.15
N SER A 305 34.16 9.21 24.39
CA SER A 305 34.80 7.99 24.91
C SER A 305 33.81 7.24 25.81
N GLY A 306 33.77 5.91 25.69
CA GLY A 306 32.94 5.08 26.57
C GLY A 306 32.67 3.68 26.02
N THR A 307 33.67 2.81 26.17
CA THR A 307 33.71 1.36 25.96
C THR A 307 32.43 0.63 26.44
N LEU A 308 31.78 -0.17 25.58
CA LEU A 308 30.74 -1.11 26.02
C LEU A 308 31.38 -2.47 26.31
N LEU A 309 31.33 -2.84 27.59
CA LEU A 309 31.90 -4.06 28.17
C LEU A 309 30.99 -5.27 27.93
N VAL A 310 31.60 -6.39 27.55
CA VAL A 310 31.00 -7.73 27.47
C VAL A 310 30.86 -8.33 28.88
N LEU A 311 29.66 -8.82 29.23
CA LEU A 311 29.37 -9.81 30.28
C LEU A 311 28.18 -10.65 29.74
N GLY A 312 28.20 -11.98 29.63
CA GLY A 312 28.80 -13.02 30.47
C GLY A 312 27.67 -13.85 31.10
N GLU A 313 27.58 -15.13 30.75
CA GLU A 313 26.51 -16.12 31.01
C GLU A 313 26.13 -16.33 32.50
N HIS A 314 24.88 -16.82 32.75
CA HIS A 314 24.66 -17.96 33.67
C HIS A 314 23.26 -18.63 33.52
N ASN A 315 23.27 -19.94 33.79
CA ASN A 315 22.29 -21.01 33.55
C ASN A 315 21.09 -21.11 34.51
N ASP A 316 20.15 -21.98 34.09
CA ASP A 316 19.19 -22.82 34.83
C ASP A 316 17.88 -22.20 35.34
N ILE A 317 16.75 -22.71 34.83
CA ILE A 317 15.64 -23.35 35.58
C ILE A 317 14.76 -24.15 34.61
N GLN A 318 14.51 -25.42 34.96
CA GLN A 318 13.68 -26.41 34.27
C GLN A 318 12.18 -26.30 34.63
N GLY A 319 11.29 -26.48 33.64
CA GLY A 319 9.91 -27.00 33.79
C GLY A 319 8.89 -26.18 34.62
N PRO A 320 7.63 -26.65 34.77
CA PRO A 320 6.49 -26.29 33.91
C PRO A 320 5.42 -25.40 34.60
N TYR A 321 4.62 -24.68 33.78
CA TYR A 321 3.42 -23.86 34.09
C TYR A 321 3.56 -22.66 35.05
N ASN A 322 3.36 -21.42 34.55
CA ASN A 322 2.22 -20.53 34.91
C ASN A 322 2.34 -19.08 34.38
N ARG A 323 1.24 -18.65 33.74
CA ARG A 323 0.51 -17.35 33.86
C ARG A 323 1.25 -15.99 33.98
N PHE A 324 0.94 -15.15 32.97
CA PHE A 324 0.57 -13.71 32.99
C PHE A 324 1.44 -12.67 33.72
N LEU A 325 1.77 -11.59 33.00
CA LEU A 325 1.32 -10.23 33.34
C LEU A 325 1.59 -9.24 32.18
N PHE A 326 0.52 -8.54 31.76
CA PHE A 326 0.57 -7.33 30.95
C PHE A 326 1.20 -6.20 31.79
N GLU A 327 2.18 -5.49 31.25
CA GLU A 327 2.54 -4.16 31.75
C GLU A 327 1.98 -3.09 30.79
N ALA A 328 0.84 -2.53 31.24
CA ALA A 328 0.24 -1.22 31.04
C ALA A 328 0.12 -0.58 29.62
N PRO A 329 -1.06 -0.02 29.28
CA PRO A 329 -1.33 0.73 28.04
C PRO A 329 -0.92 2.21 28.18
N PRO A 330 -0.66 2.96 27.08
CA PRO A 330 -0.70 4.40 27.15
C PRO A 330 -2.16 4.88 27.21
N THR A 331 -2.42 5.69 28.23
CA THR A 331 -3.64 6.43 28.54
C THR A 331 -4.26 7.12 27.31
N PHE A 332 -5.54 6.82 27.06
CA PHE A 332 -6.44 7.65 26.27
C PHE A 332 -6.73 8.95 27.02
N ILE A 333 -6.57 10.09 26.36
CA ILE A 333 -7.08 11.37 26.85
C ILE A 333 -8.58 11.35 26.66
N GLN A 334 -9.31 11.46 27.76
CA GLN A 334 -10.69 11.94 27.75
C GLN A 334 -10.81 13.19 26.90
N SER A 335 -11.73 13.16 25.94
CA SER A 335 -12.32 14.40 25.44
C SER A 335 -12.65 15.30 26.63
N ASN A 336 -12.14 16.54 26.64
CA ASN A 336 -12.51 17.60 27.61
C ASN A 336 -13.97 18.06 27.42
N ASP A 337 -14.90 17.12 27.37
CA ASP A 337 -16.22 17.38 27.92
C ASP A 337 -16.07 17.06 29.41
N ASN A 338 -16.46 17.99 30.29
CA ASN A 338 -16.43 17.84 31.75
C ASN A 338 -17.39 16.73 32.27
N THR A 339 -17.51 15.62 31.55
CA THR A 339 -18.12 14.40 32.05
C THR A 339 -16.99 13.52 32.60
N PRO A 340 -16.96 13.25 33.90
CA PRO A 340 -15.96 12.36 34.49
C PRO A 340 -15.98 11.02 33.74
N LEU A 341 -14.81 10.45 33.45
CA LEU A 341 -14.68 9.03 33.10
C LEU A 341 -15.17 8.29 34.32
N ILE A 342 -16.41 7.83 34.24
CA ILE A 342 -16.92 6.90 35.22
C ILE A 342 -16.14 5.60 34.98
N PRO A 343 -15.44 5.05 36.00
CA PRO A 343 -14.75 3.78 35.86
C PRO A 343 -15.73 2.73 35.33
N VAL A 344 -15.27 1.87 34.41
CA VAL A 344 -16.06 0.72 33.97
C VAL A 344 -16.36 -0.12 35.21
N VAL A 345 -17.62 -0.11 35.64
CA VAL A 345 -18.06 -0.85 36.81
C VAL A 345 -18.02 -2.32 36.44
N THR A 346 -16.98 -3.03 36.86
CA THR A 346 -16.76 -4.45 36.52
C THR A 346 -17.79 -5.37 37.17
N ASN A 347 -18.47 -4.90 38.22
CA ASN A 347 -19.60 -5.55 38.88
C ASN A 347 -20.73 -4.53 39.10
N PRO A 348 -21.59 -4.29 38.11
CA PRO A 348 -22.70 -3.35 38.27
C PRO A 348 -23.65 -3.86 39.37
N PRO A 349 -24.16 -2.97 40.24
CA PRO A 349 -25.13 -3.33 41.25
C PRO A 349 -26.44 -3.85 40.61
N ASP A 350 -27.10 -4.77 41.29
CA ASP A 350 -28.46 -5.20 40.94
C ASP A 350 -29.46 -4.14 41.37
N LEU A 351 -30.26 -3.65 40.43
CA LEU A 351 -31.32 -2.68 40.63
C LEU A 351 -32.41 -3.17 41.58
N GLY A 352 -32.57 -4.49 41.73
CA GLY A 352 -33.47 -5.10 42.70
C GLY A 352 -33.09 -4.85 44.18
N SER A 353 -31.90 -4.29 44.47
CA SER A 353 -31.46 -3.95 45.83
C SER A 353 -32.14 -2.71 46.43
N GLY A 354 -32.81 -1.89 45.60
CA GLY A 354 -33.47 -0.65 46.02
C GLY A 354 -32.54 0.57 46.21
N GLU A 355 -31.34 0.54 45.62
CA GLU A 355 -30.30 1.59 45.72
C GLU A 355 -30.47 2.78 44.75
N PHE A 356 -31.35 2.68 43.74
CA PHE A 356 -31.53 3.72 42.72
C PHE A 356 -32.99 4.16 42.60
N GLU A 357 -33.20 5.43 42.26
CA GLU A 357 -34.50 6.02 41.94
C GLU A 357 -34.57 6.39 40.46
N PHE A 358 -35.78 6.27 39.87
CA PHE A 358 -36.08 6.58 38.48
C PHE A 358 -37.12 7.69 38.37
N THR A 359 -37.05 8.49 37.30
CA THR A 359 -38.13 9.41 36.92
C THR A 359 -39.17 8.70 36.07
N SER A 360 -40.45 9.08 36.20
CA SER A 360 -41.53 8.58 35.34
C SER A 360 -41.55 9.17 33.92
N GLU A 361 -40.65 10.10 33.60
CA GLU A 361 -40.51 10.66 32.25
C GLU A 361 -39.75 9.69 31.35
N GLU A 362 -40.46 8.70 30.83
CA GLU A 362 -39.95 7.74 29.85
C GLU A 362 -40.30 8.22 28.43
N LEU A 363 -39.29 8.63 27.67
CA LEU A 363 -39.42 8.73 26.21
C LEU A 363 -39.14 7.34 25.65
N THR A 364 -40.21 6.64 25.27
CA THR A 364 -40.12 5.38 24.54
C THR A 364 -39.69 5.69 23.11
N ASN A 365 -38.47 5.31 22.77
CA ASN A 365 -38.00 5.27 21.38
C ASN A 365 -37.67 3.82 21.05
N PRO A 366 -38.02 3.33 19.84
CA PRO A 366 -37.45 2.08 19.37
C PRO A 366 -35.93 2.19 19.46
N SER A 367 -35.31 1.19 20.05
CA SER A 367 -33.88 1.16 20.30
C SER A 367 -33.10 1.42 19.02
N PRO A 368 -32.24 2.45 18.95
CA PRO A 368 -31.26 2.53 17.87
C PRO A 368 -30.19 1.42 18.00
N PHE A 369 -30.21 0.64 19.09
CA PHE A 369 -29.15 -0.27 19.48
C PHE A 369 -29.39 -1.74 19.10
N SER A 370 -30.64 -2.18 18.91
CA SER A 370 -30.93 -3.48 18.27
C SER A 370 -32.40 -3.58 17.90
N SER A 371 -32.70 -4.34 16.83
CA SER A 371 -34.07 -4.69 16.45
C SER A 371 -34.74 -5.72 17.36
N ASN A 372 -34.00 -6.31 18.31
CA ASN A 372 -34.42 -7.45 19.12
C ASN A 372 -34.63 -7.11 20.60
N SER A 373 -34.42 -5.85 20.99
CA SER A 373 -34.54 -5.36 22.36
C SER A 373 -35.44 -4.13 22.42
N GLN A 374 -36.25 -4.02 23.47
CA GLN A 374 -36.94 -2.77 23.77
C GLN A 374 -35.97 -1.84 24.51
N SER A 375 -36.17 -0.54 24.37
CA SER A 375 -35.35 0.42 25.11
C SER A 375 -36.07 1.72 25.37
N TYR A 376 -35.56 2.47 26.34
CA TYR A 376 -36.06 3.80 26.65
C TYR A 376 -34.98 4.64 27.33
N PHE A 377 -35.13 5.95 27.28
CA PHE A 377 -34.31 6.88 28.05
C PHE A 377 -34.98 7.18 29.38
N THR A 378 -34.19 7.28 30.44
CA THR A 378 -34.65 7.66 31.77
C THR A 378 -33.58 8.48 32.47
N HIS A 379 -33.93 9.13 33.57
CA HIS A 379 -32.97 9.65 34.54
C HIS A 379 -32.86 8.68 35.70
N ILE A 380 -31.64 8.49 36.20
CA ILE A 380 -31.36 7.68 37.40
C ILE A 380 -30.62 8.51 38.45
N ARG A 381 -30.85 8.23 39.72
CA ARG A 381 -30.00 8.71 40.82
C ARG A 381 -29.85 7.64 41.89
N THR A 382 -28.78 7.70 42.67
CA THR A 382 -28.66 6.90 43.89
C THR A 382 -29.67 7.39 44.92
N LYS A 383 -30.23 6.46 45.70
CA LYS A 383 -31.23 6.76 46.73
C LYS A 383 -30.59 7.62 47.84
N GLY A 384 -31.11 8.83 48.02
CA GLY A 384 -30.52 9.86 48.90
C GLY A 384 -29.48 10.76 48.23
N GLY A 385 -29.14 10.52 46.96
CA GLY A 385 -28.32 11.40 46.14
C GLY A 385 -29.11 12.59 45.59
N THR A 386 -28.42 13.71 45.35
CA THR A 386 -29.04 14.95 44.84
C THR A 386 -29.01 15.09 43.32
N GLU A 387 -28.16 14.32 42.62
CA GLU A 387 -27.93 14.47 41.17
C GLU A 387 -28.59 13.36 40.34
N TRP A 388 -29.30 13.76 39.29
CA TRP A 388 -29.89 12.88 38.29
C TRP A 388 -28.95 12.71 37.09
N THR A 389 -28.76 11.48 36.63
CA THR A 389 -27.92 11.12 35.47
C THR A 389 -28.77 10.59 34.32
N ASN A 390 -28.48 11.05 33.10
CA ASN A 390 -29.12 10.52 31.88
C ASN A 390 -28.68 9.09 31.61
N ALA A 391 -29.65 8.18 31.57
CA ALA A 391 -29.43 6.77 31.33
C ALA A 391 -30.19 6.26 30.11
N PHE A 392 -29.63 5.22 29.52
CA PHE A 392 -30.24 4.42 28.48
C PHE A 392 -30.53 3.02 29.06
N VAL A 393 -31.76 2.54 28.94
CA VAL A 393 -32.17 1.22 29.43
C VAL A 393 -32.41 0.30 28.24
N LYS A 394 -31.66 -0.80 28.17
CA LYS A 394 -31.87 -1.89 27.20
C LYS A 394 -32.59 -3.04 27.90
N VAL A 395 -33.76 -3.40 27.41
CA VAL A 395 -34.55 -4.54 27.88
C VAL A 395 -34.50 -5.64 26.82
N SER A 396 -34.08 -6.84 27.22
CA SER A 396 -33.97 -7.99 26.31
C SER A 396 -34.28 -9.30 27.04
N SER A 397 -34.11 -10.43 26.38
CA SER A 397 -34.28 -11.74 27.02
C SER A 397 -33.29 -11.92 28.17
N ALA A 398 -33.69 -12.68 29.19
CA ALA A 398 -32.83 -13.03 30.33
C ALA A 398 -31.48 -13.63 29.88
N ALA A 399 -31.50 -14.45 28.82
CA ALA A 399 -30.30 -15.05 28.24
C ALA A 399 -29.38 -14.01 27.59
N SER A 400 -29.93 -13.12 26.75
CA SER A 400 -29.17 -12.06 26.08
C SER A 400 -28.50 -11.12 27.08
N ILE A 401 -29.25 -10.67 28.09
CA ILE A 401 -28.75 -9.72 29.09
C ILE A 401 -27.68 -10.37 29.98
N LYS A 402 -27.90 -11.63 30.39
CA LYS A 402 -26.91 -12.41 31.12
C LYS A 402 -25.63 -12.57 30.30
N TRP A 403 -25.74 -12.79 29.00
CA TRP A 403 -24.59 -12.91 28.09
C TRP A 403 -23.86 -11.59 27.91
N GLU A 404 -24.56 -10.50 27.62
CA GLU A 404 -23.95 -9.16 27.47
C GLU A 404 -23.24 -8.72 28.75
N ARG A 405 -23.85 -8.97 29.92
CA ARG A 405 -23.20 -8.69 31.22
C ARG A 405 -21.94 -9.52 31.43
N LYS A 406 -21.90 -10.77 30.95
CA LYS A 406 -20.70 -11.62 30.98
C LYS A 406 -19.62 -11.10 30.03
N MET A 407 -20.00 -10.66 28.83
CA MET A 407 -19.06 -10.31 27.77
C MET A 407 -18.53 -8.89 27.83
N LEU A 408 -19.31 -7.92 28.32
CA LEU A 408 -18.90 -6.50 28.35
C LEU A 408 -17.56 -6.29 29.09
N PRO A 409 -17.31 -6.89 30.28
CA PRO A 409 -16.00 -6.81 30.92
C PRO A 409 -14.89 -7.42 30.07
N VAL A 410 -15.14 -8.56 29.41
CA VAL A 410 -14.16 -9.25 28.57
C VAL A 410 -13.76 -8.39 27.38
N ILE A 411 -14.74 -7.84 26.67
CA ILE A 411 -14.52 -6.93 25.52
C ILE A 411 -13.78 -5.67 25.95
N SER A 412 -14.14 -5.09 27.12
CA SER A 412 -13.51 -3.87 27.63
C SER A 412 -12.02 -4.01 27.92
N THR A 413 -11.50 -5.23 28.05
CA THR A 413 -10.05 -5.47 28.19
C THR A 413 -9.27 -5.34 26.87
N ARG A 414 -9.97 -5.36 25.73
CA ARG A 414 -9.37 -5.40 24.39
C ARG A 414 -9.74 -4.22 23.50
N ILE A 415 -10.78 -3.47 23.85
CA ILE A 415 -11.20 -2.25 23.15
C ILE A 415 -10.64 -1.01 23.86
N SER A 416 -10.35 0.02 23.08
CA SER A 416 -9.88 1.31 23.59
C SER A 416 -10.85 1.93 24.63
N PRO A 417 -10.34 2.46 25.76
CA PRO A 417 -11.15 3.15 26.76
C PRO A 417 -12.02 4.26 26.17
N GLY A 418 -13.28 4.33 26.60
CA GLY A 418 -14.23 5.34 26.14
C GLY A 418 -14.95 5.02 24.83
N MET A 419 -14.73 3.86 24.22
CA MET A 419 -15.49 3.39 23.04
C MET A 419 -16.66 2.46 23.39
N LEU A 420 -16.89 2.20 24.68
CA LEU A 420 -18.01 1.42 25.17
C LEU A 420 -18.84 2.29 26.13
N PRO A 421 -20.19 2.24 26.11
CA PRO A 421 -21.02 2.84 27.13
C PRO A 421 -20.74 2.20 28.50
N ASN A 422 -20.75 3.03 29.55
CA ASN A 422 -20.57 2.54 30.90
C ASN A 422 -21.85 1.85 31.38
N LEU A 423 -21.69 0.63 31.89
CA LEU A 423 -22.76 -0.11 32.54
C LEU A 423 -22.96 0.44 33.96
N LEU A 424 -24.11 1.05 34.22
CA LEU A 424 -24.45 1.70 35.48
C LEU A 424 -25.11 0.72 36.45
N ALA A 425 -26.02 -0.13 35.95
CA ALA A 425 -26.71 -1.14 36.75
C ALA A 425 -27.34 -2.24 35.87
N TYR A 426 -27.80 -3.33 36.49
CA TYR A 426 -28.58 -4.40 35.86
C TYR A 426 -29.85 -4.66 36.68
N ASN A 427 -30.99 -4.91 36.03
CA ASN A 427 -32.23 -5.29 36.71
C ASN A 427 -32.59 -6.75 36.40
N ALA A 428 -32.57 -7.60 37.42
CA ALA A 428 -32.89 -9.01 37.29
C ALA A 428 -34.37 -9.30 36.98
N ASP A 429 -35.29 -8.52 37.55
CA ASP A 429 -36.74 -8.73 37.39
C ASP A 429 -37.21 -8.30 36.00
N LEU A 430 -36.63 -7.23 35.46
CA LEU A 430 -36.98 -6.69 34.14
C LEU A 430 -36.08 -7.19 33.01
N ASN A 431 -35.04 -7.97 33.30
CA ASN A 431 -33.99 -8.35 32.35
C ASN A 431 -33.49 -7.14 31.55
N SER A 432 -32.93 -6.16 32.25
CA SER A 432 -32.47 -4.92 31.62
C SER A 432 -31.08 -4.47 32.06
N LEU A 433 -30.35 -3.86 31.13
CA LEU A 433 -29.07 -3.18 31.36
C LEU A 433 -29.30 -1.68 31.33
N VAL A 434 -28.83 -1.00 32.37
CA VAL A 434 -28.87 0.46 32.46
C VAL A 434 -27.47 0.99 32.19
N MET A 435 -27.33 1.80 31.15
CA MET A 435 -26.06 2.30 30.65
C MET A 435 -26.06 3.83 30.58
N THR A 436 -24.88 4.44 30.51
CA THR A 436 -24.77 5.87 30.25
C THR A 436 -25.35 6.21 28.88
N ARG A 437 -26.18 7.27 28.83
CA ARG A 437 -26.65 7.80 27.55
C ARG A 437 -25.47 8.36 26.75
N LEU A 438 -25.29 7.85 25.52
CA LEU A 438 -24.27 8.33 24.60
C LEU A 438 -24.82 9.47 23.71
N PRO A 439 -24.02 10.51 23.41
CA PRO A 439 -24.42 11.57 22.48
C PRO A 439 -24.30 11.11 21.02
N GLY A 440 -25.16 11.64 20.14
CA GLY A 440 -25.13 11.41 18.69
C GLY A 440 -26.16 10.39 18.20
N LYS A 441 -25.89 9.77 17.04
CA LYS A 441 -26.76 8.79 16.37
C LYS A 441 -25.95 7.69 15.67
N PRO A 442 -26.57 6.58 15.24
CA PRO A 442 -25.89 5.52 14.50
C PRO A 442 -25.16 6.03 13.25
N LEU A 443 -24.00 5.45 12.95
CA LEU A 443 -23.25 5.72 11.72
C LEU A 443 -24.11 5.46 10.47
N ASN A 444 -24.97 4.45 10.54
CA ASN A 444 -25.92 4.13 9.48
C ASN A 444 -26.86 5.29 9.15
N ASP A 445 -27.33 6.02 10.16
CA ASP A 445 -28.25 7.15 9.98
C ASP A 445 -27.53 8.32 9.30
N PHE A 446 -26.27 8.58 9.67
CA PHE A 446 -25.43 9.54 8.94
C PHE A 446 -25.25 9.13 7.47
N ARG A 447 -25.10 7.84 7.17
CA ARG A 447 -25.01 7.37 5.79
C ARG A 447 -26.33 7.51 5.03
N LEU A 448 -27.47 7.21 5.66
CA LEU A 448 -28.79 7.37 5.05
C LEU A 448 -29.10 8.84 4.74
N GLU A 449 -28.81 9.76 5.66
CA GLU A 449 -28.97 11.19 5.43
C GLU A 449 -28.07 11.70 4.31
N TYR A 450 -26.79 11.30 4.33
CA TYR A 450 -25.83 11.68 3.31
C TYR A 450 -26.21 11.13 1.93
N ALA A 451 -26.71 9.90 1.86
CA ALA A 451 -27.18 9.30 0.61
C ALA A 451 -28.35 10.10 0.00
N ARG A 452 -29.29 10.58 0.84
CA ARG A 452 -30.48 11.33 0.39
C ARG A 452 -30.21 12.78 0.04
N THR A 453 -29.40 13.48 0.85
CA THR A 453 -29.28 14.94 0.79
C THR A 453 -27.87 15.45 0.47
N ARG A 454 -26.89 14.55 0.37
CA ARG A 454 -25.44 14.86 0.28
C ARG A 454 -24.92 15.69 1.47
N ASN A 455 -25.69 15.75 2.56
CA ASN A 455 -25.36 16.37 3.85
C ASN A 455 -26.00 15.55 4.98
N CYS A 456 -25.67 15.87 6.23
CA CYS A 456 -26.36 15.32 7.39
C CYS A 456 -26.95 16.46 8.21
N GLU A 457 -28.04 16.19 8.93
CA GLU A 457 -28.76 17.22 9.71
C GLU A 457 -27.83 17.87 10.76
N ASP A 458 -27.05 17.04 11.46
CA ASP A 458 -26.10 17.48 12.49
C ASP A 458 -24.73 17.89 11.91
N LEU A 459 -24.46 17.59 10.64
CA LEU A 459 -23.14 17.74 10.00
C LEU A 459 -23.27 18.23 8.56
N THR A 460 -22.97 19.52 8.37
CA THR A 460 -22.78 20.08 7.02
C THR A 460 -21.35 19.87 6.53
N PHE A 461 -21.20 19.12 5.45
CA PHE A 461 -19.92 18.93 4.77
C PHE A 461 -19.67 20.06 3.77
N ARG A 462 -18.43 20.57 3.68
CA ARG A 462 -18.09 21.65 2.73
C ARG A 462 -17.92 21.13 1.31
N SER A 463 -17.59 19.84 1.18
CA SER A 463 -17.38 19.14 -0.07
C SER A 463 -17.60 17.63 0.10
N SER A 464 -17.81 16.91 -0.99
CA SER A 464 -17.84 15.43 -0.98
C SER A 464 -16.52 14.82 -0.51
N ARG A 465 -15.40 15.52 -0.70
CA ARG A 465 -14.08 15.11 -0.21
C ARG A 465 -13.99 15.17 1.31
N ASP A 466 -14.61 16.18 1.94
CA ASP A 466 -14.65 16.29 3.40
C ASP A 466 -15.52 15.20 4.02
N ALA A 467 -16.66 14.89 3.38
CA ALA A 467 -17.52 13.77 3.78
C ALA A 467 -16.77 12.44 3.67
N LEU A 468 -16.10 12.19 2.53
CA LEU A 468 -15.28 11.01 2.30
C LEU A 468 -14.22 10.84 3.40
N ARG A 469 -13.47 11.92 3.70
CA ARG A 469 -12.44 11.91 4.74
C ARG A 469 -13.03 11.59 6.12
N TRP A 470 -14.20 12.12 6.44
CA TRP A 470 -14.86 11.89 7.72
C TRP A 470 -15.29 10.43 7.89
N PHE A 471 -15.95 9.85 6.88
CA PHE A 471 -16.33 8.43 6.90
C PHE A 471 -15.12 7.49 6.92
N VAL A 472 -14.06 7.80 6.16
CA VAL A 472 -12.82 7.02 6.16
C VAL A 472 -12.15 7.02 7.54
N ASP A 473 -12.08 8.18 8.21
CA ASP A 473 -11.49 8.27 9.55
C ASP A 473 -12.20 7.36 10.56
N ILE A 474 -13.53 7.28 10.48
CA ILE A 474 -14.35 6.38 11.31
C ILE A 474 -14.05 4.91 11.00
N GLU A 475 -14.00 4.53 9.71
CA GLU A 475 -13.73 3.14 9.33
C GLU A 475 -12.30 2.69 9.67
N ILE A 476 -11.30 3.57 9.58
CA ILE A 476 -9.92 3.27 10.05
C ILE A 476 -9.92 2.94 11.53
N ARG A 477 -10.60 3.76 12.36
CA ARG A 477 -10.71 3.53 13.80
C ARG A 477 -11.46 2.23 14.10
N ARG A 478 -12.54 1.92 13.36
CA ARG A 478 -13.24 0.64 13.50
C ARG A 478 -12.35 -0.56 13.16
N ALA A 479 -11.61 -0.49 12.06
CA ALA A 479 -10.66 -1.54 11.65
C ALA A 479 -9.57 -1.77 12.70
N TYR A 480 -9.11 -0.70 13.35
CA TYR A 480 -8.17 -0.78 14.47
C TYR A 480 -8.74 -1.59 15.64
N GLU A 481 -9.95 -1.26 16.10
CA GLU A 481 -10.58 -1.98 17.22
C GLU A 481 -10.85 -3.45 16.89
N TYR A 482 -11.26 -3.75 15.66
CA TYR A 482 -11.39 -5.15 15.19
C TYR A 482 -10.07 -5.89 15.26
N GLY A 483 -8.99 -5.29 14.77
CA GLY A 483 -7.69 -5.91 14.92
C GLY A 483 -7.38 -6.19 16.39
N LEU A 484 -7.63 -5.24 17.30
CA LEU A 484 -7.21 -5.35 18.71
C LEU A 484 -7.89 -6.56 19.35
N LEU A 485 -9.18 -6.70 19.07
CA LEU A 485 -9.99 -7.85 19.44
C LEU A 485 -9.43 -9.16 18.87
N TYR A 486 -9.10 -9.19 17.56
CA TYR A 486 -8.65 -10.40 16.87
C TYR A 486 -7.22 -10.82 17.22
N SER A 487 -6.38 -9.89 17.67
CA SER A 487 -4.95 -10.11 17.94
C SER A 487 -4.64 -11.14 19.05
N ALA A 488 -5.65 -11.58 19.78
CA ALA A 488 -5.55 -12.65 20.78
C ALA A 488 -5.76 -14.08 20.22
N GLY A 489 -5.95 -14.24 18.91
CA GLY A 489 -6.51 -15.44 18.27
C GLY A 489 -5.66 -16.71 18.26
N LYS A 490 -5.46 -17.36 19.42
CA LYS A 490 -4.97 -18.76 19.50
C LYS A 490 -5.81 -19.68 20.41
N GLU A 491 -6.98 -19.24 20.86
CA GLU A 491 -7.68 -19.86 22.01
C GLU A 491 -8.59 -21.06 21.66
N LEU A 492 -8.67 -21.52 20.40
CA LEU A 492 -9.64 -22.56 20.05
C LEU A 492 -9.24 -24.00 20.42
N ALA A 493 -8.02 -24.27 20.90
CA ALA A 493 -7.74 -25.65 21.31
C ALA A 493 -8.64 -26.09 22.49
N ASP A 494 -9.12 -25.15 23.34
CA ASP A 494 -9.79 -25.46 24.60
C ASP A 494 -11.05 -24.60 24.92
N ALA A 495 -11.61 -23.81 23.98
CA ALA A 495 -12.74 -22.91 24.26
C ALA A 495 -14.11 -23.48 23.80
N PRO A 496 -14.86 -24.22 24.67
CA PRO A 496 -16.18 -24.77 24.34
C PRO A 496 -17.25 -23.70 24.02
N GLU A 497 -17.00 -22.43 24.37
CA GLU A 497 -17.97 -21.33 24.20
C GLU A 497 -18.18 -20.90 22.74
N GLY A 498 -17.32 -21.31 21.80
CA GLY A 498 -17.42 -20.91 20.39
C GLY A 498 -18.57 -21.57 19.62
N LEU A 499 -18.95 -22.78 20.02
CA LEU A 499 -20.09 -23.51 19.44
C LEU A 499 -21.42 -22.92 19.93
N ASP A 500 -21.45 -22.44 21.17
CA ASP A 500 -22.63 -21.83 21.80
C ASP A 500 -22.67 -20.30 21.62
N SER A 501 -21.81 -19.72 20.77
CA SER A 501 -21.73 -18.27 20.59
C SER A 501 -23.06 -17.72 20.02
N PRO A 502 -23.64 -16.65 20.60
CA PRO A 502 -24.90 -16.10 20.12
C PRO A 502 -24.82 -15.47 18.72
N ILE A 503 -23.63 -15.36 18.12
CA ILE A 503 -23.49 -14.88 16.73
C ILE A 503 -24.21 -15.80 15.72
N HIS A 504 -24.32 -17.10 16.03
CA HIS A 504 -24.96 -18.08 15.15
C HIS A 504 -26.44 -17.77 14.89
N LYS A 505 -27.09 -17.01 15.79
CA LYS A 505 -28.47 -16.53 15.63
C LYS A 505 -28.68 -15.63 14.41
N PHE A 506 -27.62 -15.03 13.89
CA PHE A 506 -27.66 -14.18 12.71
C PHE A 506 -27.41 -14.93 11.41
N TYR A 507 -26.88 -16.15 11.50
CA TYR A 507 -26.45 -16.93 10.36
C TYR A 507 -27.18 -18.28 10.39
N TYR A 508 -26.62 -19.29 11.06
CA TYR A 508 -27.18 -20.64 11.12
C TYR A 508 -28.65 -20.67 11.55
N ASP A 509 -29.05 -20.06 12.68
CA ASP A 509 -30.43 -20.19 13.17
C ASP A 509 -31.47 -19.54 12.24
N ARG A 510 -31.09 -18.46 11.53
CA ARG A 510 -31.98 -17.82 10.55
C ARG A 510 -32.16 -18.65 9.29
N LEU A 511 -31.12 -19.41 8.95
CA LEU A 511 -31.07 -20.26 7.78
C LEU A 511 -31.65 -21.65 8.03
N HIS A 512 -31.54 -22.15 9.26
CA HIS A 512 -31.97 -23.50 9.63
C HIS A 512 -33.45 -23.70 9.34
N ASN A 513 -33.76 -24.75 8.57
CA ASN A 513 -35.11 -25.02 8.05
C ASN A 513 -35.77 -23.83 7.33
N ASP A 514 -34.97 -22.95 6.72
CA ASP A 514 -35.42 -21.78 5.98
C ASP A 514 -36.32 -20.84 6.82
N VAL A 515 -36.18 -20.86 8.15
CA VAL A 515 -37.17 -20.28 9.09
C VAL A 515 -37.35 -18.77 8.89
N ARG A 516 -36.26 -18.02 8.70
CA ARG A 516 -36.34 -16.56 8.56
C ARG A 516 -36.87 -16.15 7.19
N PHE A 517 -36.45 -16.86 6.14
CA PHE A 517 -36.91 -16.60 4.78
C PHE A 517 -38.40 -16.91 4.64
N THR A 518 -38.84 -18.06 5.14
CA THR A 518 -40.26 -18.45 5.21
C THR A 518 -41.08 -17.43 6.00
N LYS A 519 -40.58 -16.97 7.15
CA LYS A 519 -41.25 -15.94 7.95
C LYS A 519 -41.50 -14.63 7.18
N HIS A 520 -40.56 -14.21 6.33
CA HIS A 520 -40.69 -12.96 5.57
C HIS A 520 -41.57 -13.10 4.33
N TYR A 521 -41.53 -14.27 3.66
CA TYR A 521 -42.04 -14.39 2.28
C TYR A 521 -43.08 -15.50 2.06
N TYR A 522 -43.46 -16.28 3.06
CA TYR A 522 -44.55 -17.26 2.92
C TYR A 522 -45.93 -16.64 3.19
N PRO A 523 -47.00 -16.97 2.42
CA PRO A 523 -47.03 -17.89 1.27
C PRO A 523 -46.76 -17.23 -0.09
N THR A 524 -46.41 -15.93 -0.13
CA THR A 524 -46.37 -15.13 -1.36
C THR A 524 -45.00 -14.53 -1.66
N THR A 525 -44.49 -14.74 -2.87
CA THR A 525 -43.23 -14.13 -3.32
C THR A 525 -43.40 -12.65 -3.68
N PRO A 526 -42.48 -11.76 -3.26
CA PRO A 526 -42.53 -10.34 -3.62
C PRO A 526 -42.52 -10.14 -5.14
N GLY A 527 -43.36 -9.22 -5.62
CA GLY A 527 -43.39 -8.82 -7.04
C GLY A 527 -44.26 -9.71 -7.95
N PHE A 528 -44.52 -10.96 -7.59
CA PHE A 528 -45.35 -11.88 -8.37
C PHE A 528 -46.77 -11.95 -7.78
N SER A 529 -47.69 -11.16 -8.34
CA SER A 529 -49.10 -11.07 -7.91
C SER A 529 -50.06 -11.16 -9.09
N GLY A 530 -51.33 -11.52 -8.84
CA GLY A 530 -52.35 -11.66 -9.89
C GLY A 530 -52.08 -12.86 -10.81
N ASP A 531 -52.24 -12.68 -12.12
CA ASP A 531 -52.07 -13.74 -13.14
C ASP A 531 -50.62 -14.26 -13.26
N ASN A 532 -49.64 -13.55 -12.69
CA ASN A 532 -48.22 -13.92 -12.64
C ASN A 532 -47.78 -14.44 -11.26
N ALA A 533 -48.72 -14.78 -10.36
CA ALA A 533 -48.39 -15.25 -9.02
C ALA A 533 -47.66 -16.59 -9.06
N VAL A 534 -46.54 -16.66 -8.35
CA VAL A 534 -45.77 -17.90 -8.15
C VAL A 534 -45.87 -18.28 -6.68
N GLN A 535 -46.22 -19.54 -6.42
CA GLN A 535 -46.26 -20.05 -5.05
C GLN A 535 -44.86 -20.05 -4.46
N PHE A 536 -44.76 -19.78 -3.16
CA PHE A 536 -43.48 -19.72 -2.46
C PHE A 536 -42.62 -20.99 -2.66
N ASP A 537 -43.25 -22.17 -2.55
CA ASP A 537 -42.57 -23.47 -2.70
C ASP A 537 -42.01 -23.68 -4.12
N ASP A 538 -42.74 -23.21 -5.14
CA ASP A 538 -42.27 -23.26 -6.52
C ASP A 538 -41.14 -22.26 -6.74
N PHE A 539 -41.28 -21.03 -6.21
CA PHE A 539 -40.31 -19.95 -6.38
C PHE A 539 -38.93 -20.28 -5.81
N ILE A 540 -38.87 -20.81 -4.58
CA ILE A 540 -37.58 -21.12 -3.94
C ILE A 540 -36.82 -22.26 -4.66
N ALA A 541 -37.55 -23.07 -5.43
CA ALA A 541 -37.05 -24.15 -6.27
C ALA A 541 -36.69 -23.71 -7.70
N LEU A 542 -37.01 -22.48 -8.13
CA LEU A 542 -36.63 -21.98 -9.45
C LEU A 542 -35.13 -21.70 -9.54
N PRO A 543 -34.46 -22.11 -10.64
CA PRO A 543 -33.10 -21.65 -10.94
C PRO A 543 -33.07 -20.15 -11.24
N TRP A 544 -31.90 -19.55 -11.09
CA TRP A 544 -31.68 -18.12 -11.30
C TRP A 544 -30.79 -17.88 -12.51
N LYS A 545 -31.00 -16.76 -13.21
CA LYS A 545 -30.13 -16.29 -14.28
C LYS A 545 -29.82 -14.82 -14.05
N ILE A 546 -28.59 -14.49 -13.66
CA ILE A 546 -28.16 -13.14 -13.32
C ILE A 546 -27.18 -12.67 -14.41
N ASP A 547 -27.52 -11.60 -15.12
CA ASP A 547 -26.76 -11.03 -16.24
C ASP A 547 -26.32 -12.07 -17.29
N GLY A 548 -27.23 -13.02 -17.57
CA GLY A 548 -26.98 -14.08 -18.53
C GLY A 548 -26.33 -15.35 -17.98
N VAL A 549 -25.84 -15.34 -16.74
CA VAL A 549 -25.18 -16.50 -16.09
C VAL A 549 -26.18 -17.26 -15.22
N GLU A 550 -26.18 -18.59 -15.31
CA GLU A 550 -27.12 -19.44 -14.56
C GLU A 550 -26.58 -19.84 -13.18
N TYR A 551 -27.47 -19.86 -12.19
CA TYR A 551 -27.22 -20.18 -10.79
C TYR A 551 -28.27 -21.16 -10.26
N PRO A 552 -27.91 -22.01 -9.29
CA PRO A 552 -28.85 -22.97 -8.71
C PRO A 552 -29.99 -22.29 -7.96
N PRO A 553 -31.08 -23.02 -7.65
CA PRO A 553 -32.16 -22.52 -6.81
C PRO A 553 -31.68 -22.02 -5.44
N LEU A 554 -32.42 -21.07 -4.86
CA LEU A 554 -32.13 -20.55 -3.52
C LEU A 554 -32.16 -21.65 -2.48
N GLN A 555 -33.08 -22.61 -2.60
CA GLN A 555 -33.16 -23.76 -1.70
C GLN A 555 -31.84 -24.54 -1.65
N GLU A 556 -31.19 -24.78 -2.79
CA GLU A 556 -29.91 -25.49 -2.80
C GLU A 556 -28.79 -24.69 -2.13
N SER A 557 -28.73 -23.39 -2.40
CA SER A 557 -27.76 -22.48 -1.79
C SER A 557 -27.94 -22.43 -0.27
N PHE A 558 -29.18 -22.37 0.22
CA PHE A 558 -29.49 -22.41 1.64
C PHE A 558 -29.06 -23.71 2.30
N ARG A 559 -29.32 -24.88 1.69
CA ARG A 559 -28.90 -26.17 2.24
C ARG A 559 -27.39 -26.38 2.27
N LYS A 560 -26.64 -25.73 1.38
CA LYS A 560 -25.17 -25.75 1.40
C LYS A 560 -24.63 -24.78 2.46
N ALA A 561 -25.14 -23.55 2.49
CA ALA A 561 -24.76 -22.57 3.50
C ALA A 561 -25.10 -23.04 4.92
N GLU A 562 -26.22 -23.73 5.12
CA GLU A 562 -26.64 -24.32 6.40
C GLU A 562 -25.59 -25.31 6.92
N ARG A 563 -25.08 -26.20 6.05
CA ARG A 563 -24.02 -27.17 6.40
C ARG A 563 -22.67 -26.51 6.69
N ILE A 564 -22.34 -25.42 6.00
CA ILE A 564 -21.09 -24.68 6.20
C ILE A 564 -21.12 -23.94 7.54
N LEU A 565 -22.26 -23.32 7.86
CA LEU A 565 -22.45 -22.45 9.02
C LEU A 565 -22.92 -23.19 10.28
N ASP A 566 -23.16 -24.51 10.21
CA ASP A 566 -23.57 -25.32 11.35
C ASP A 566 -22.49 -25.29 12.45
N PRO A 567 -22.78 -24.75 13.66
CA PRO A 567 -21.85 -24.70 14.76
C PRO A 567 -21.53 -26.08 15.35
N HIS A 568 -22.27 -27.12 14.98
CA HIS A 568 -21.95 -28.52 15.31
C HIS A 568 -21.56 -29.33 14.06
N GLY A 569 -21.37 -28.65 12.93
CA GLY A 569 -21.04 -29.24 11.64
C GLY A 569 -19.54 -29.54 11.47
N GLN A 570 -19.15 -29.85 10.22
CA GLN A 570 -17.78 -30.27 9.91
C GLN A 570 -16.84 -29.14 9.49
N VAL A 571 -17.38 -27.96 9.13
CA VAL A 571 -16.62 -26.85 8.55
C VAL A 571 -16.34 -25.77 9.60
N LEU A 572 -17.38 -25.07 10.06
CA LEU A 572 -17.25 -23.93 10.98
C LEU A 572 -16.49 -24.25 12.29
N PRO A 573 -16.72 -25.38 12.98
CA PRO A 573 -16.03 -25.67 14.25
C PRO A 573 -14.53 -25.91 14.13
N LYS A 574 -14.05 -26.21 12.91
CA LYS A 574 -12.61 -26.42 12.64
C LYS A 574 -11.90 -25.12 12.32
N LEU A 575 -12.64 -24.06 12.00
CA LEU A 575 -12.09 -22.75 11.69
C LEU A 575 -11.67 -22.06 12.99
N TRP A 576 -10.54 -21.36 12.96
CA TRP A 576 -10.08 -20.61 14.13
C TRP A 576 -11.08 -19.55 14.59
N ALA A 577 -11.09 -19.29 15.90
CA ALA A 577 -11.89 -18.24 16.52
C ALA A 577 -11.04 -17.29 17.35
N CYS A 578 -11.60 -16.12 17.59
CA CYS A 578 -11.09 -15.09 18.47
C CYS A 578 -12.25 -14.38 19.17
N LEU A 579 -11.93 -13.54 20.16
CA LEU A 579 -12.90 -12.62 20.71
C LEU A 579 -13.34 -11.62 19.63
N GLY A 580 -14.64 -11.54 19.36
CA GLY A 580 -15.25 -10.63 18.39
C GLY A 580 -16.43 -9.86 18.97
N LEU A 581 -16.85 -8.81 18.27
CA LEU A 581 -17.97 -7.93 18.69
C LEU A 581 -19.36 -8.53 18.36
N GLY A 582 -19.41 -9.48 17.45
CA GLY A 582 -20.62 -10.12 16.94
C GLY A 582 -21.29 -9.33 15.82
N ASP A 583 -21.78 -8.14 16.14
CA ASP A 583 -22.66 -7.35 15.26
C ASP A 583 -22.25 -5.88 15.16
N GLY A 584 -20.97 -5.62 14.91
CA GLY A 584 -20.41 -4.27 14.89
C GLY A 584 -20.66 -3.46 13.62
N HIS A 585 -21.73 -3.69 12.85
CA HIS A 585 -22.04 -2.92 11.63
C HIS A 585 -22.45 -1.46 11.96
N GLY A 586 -22.52 -0.57 10.98
CA GLY A 586 -22.75 0.86 11.20
C GLY A 586 -24.05 1.22 11.94
N GLY A 587 -25.05 0.33 11.98
CA GLY A 587 -26.26 0.50 12.79
C GLY A 587 -25.98 0.38 14.30
N ASN A 588 -24.96 -0.39 14.67
CA ASN A 588 -24.55 -0.66 16.05
C ASN A 588 -23.27 0.10 16.43
N VAL A 589 -23.00 1.22 15.75
CA VAL A 589 -21.88 2.13 16.04
C VAL A 589 -22.44 3.55 16.17
N MET A 590 -22.41 4.10 17.39
CA MET A 590 -22.84 5.49 17.64
C MET A 590 -21.72 6.46 17.35
N ILE A 591 -22.07 7.55 16.68
CA ILE A 591 -21.15 8.62 16.35
C ILE A 591 -21.63 9.93 16.93
N SER A 592 -20.76 10.59 17.71
CA SER A 592 -20.97 11.98 18.11
C SER A 592 -20.65 12.92 16.93
N PRO A 593 -21.53 13.87 16.56
CA PRO A 593 -21.39 14.69 15.35
C PRO A 593 -20.30 15.79 15.41
N LYS A 594 -19.20 15.58 16.14
CA LYS A 594 -18.12 16.59 16.21
C LYS A 594 -17.34 16.63 14.89
N LYS A 595 -17.31 17.81 14.23
CA LYS A 595 -16.69 18.02 12.90
C LYS A 595 -15.19 17.68 12.81
N GLN A 596 -14.44 17.78 13.91
CA GLN A 596 -12.98 17.59 13.89
C GLN A 596 -12.52 16.24 14.45
N ASP A 597 -13.33 15.61 15.30
CA ASP A 597 -12.96 14.37 15.98
C ASP A 597 -14.22 13.65 16.49
N PRO A 598 -14.87 12.81 15.66
CA PRO A 598 -16.07 12.10 16.08
C PRO A 598 -15.71 11.05 17.14
N ALA A 599 -16.42 11.08 18.27
CA ALA A 599 -16.38 9.99 19.23
C ALA A 599 -17.16 8.79 18.67
N ILE A 600 -16.61 7.60 18.83
CA ILE A 600 -17.15 6.34 18.30
C ILE A 600 -17.45 5.42 19.47
N TYR A 601 -18.67 4.89 19.52
CA TYR A 601 -19.05 3.94 20.54
C TYR A 601 -19.66 2.68 19.90
N PHE A 602 -19.17 1.52 20.29
CA PHE A 602 -19.89 0.26 20.06
C PHE A 602 -21.00 0.13 21.10
N ILE A 603 -22.13 -0.45 20.74
CA ILE A 603 -23.34 -0.30 21.56
C ILE A 603 -24.24 -1.53 21.62
N ASP A 604 -23.92 -2.59 20.88
CA ASP A 604 -24.66 -3.86 20.90
C ASP A 604 -23.70 -5.05 21.00
N TYR A 605 -23.79 -5.78 22.12
CA TYR A 605 -22.86 -6.87 22.47
C TYR A 605 -23.54 -8.23 22.55
N GLU A 606 -24.80 -8.31 22.11
CA GLU A 606 -25.64 -9.50 22.24
C GLU A 606 -25.15 -10.72 21.45
N ALA A 607 -24.13 -10.52 20.61
CA ALA A 607 -23.45 -11.55 19.83
C ALA A 607 -21.92 -11.51 20.00
N ALA A 608 -21.42 -10.68 20.90
CA ALA A 608 -20.00 -10.67 21.20
C ALA A 608 -19.62 -11.97 21.91
N GLY A 609 -18.42 -12.47 21.65
CA GLY A 609 -18.05 -13.82 22.07
C GLY A 609 -16.81 -14.32 21.36
N HIS A 610 -16.45 -15.57 21.63
CA HIS A 610 -15.46 -16.28 20.85
C HIS A 610 -16.14 -16.90 19.64
N HIS A 611 -15.74 -16.53 18.43
CA HIS A 611 -16.26 -17.09 17.18
C HIS A 611 -15.28 -16.83 16.04
N SER A 612 -15.54 -17.44 14.88
CA SER A 612 -14.73 -17.17 13.71
C SER A 612 -14.83 -15.68 13.32
N PRO A 613 -13.70 -14.98 13.12
CA PRO A 613 -13.71 -13.57 12.73
C PRO A 613 -14.35 -13.33 11.35
N PHE A 614 -14.45 -14.36 10.52
CA PHE A 614 -15.14 -14.29 9.23
C PHE A 614 -16.67 -14.14 9.38
N LEU A 615 -17.26 -14.67 10.47
CA LEU A 615 -18.65 -14.39 10.83
C LEU A 615 -18.81 -12.98 11.40
N ASP A 616 -17.80 -12.51 12.13
CA ASP A 616 -17.80 -11.18 12.77
C ASP A 616 -17.79 -10.03 11.74
N ILE A 617 -17.04 -10.21 10.64
CA ILE A 617 -16.87 -9.18 9.60
C ILE A 617 -17.94 -9.21 8.50
N ALA A 618 -18.70 -10.31 8.35
CA ALA A 618 -19.64 -10.47 7.24
C ALA A 618 -20.73 -9.38 7.21
N LYS A 619 -21.37 -9.10 8.35
CA LYS A 619 -22.36 -8.02 8.47
C LYS A 619 -21.79 -6.63 8.18
N PRO A 620 -20.70 -6.18 8.84
CA PRO A 620 -20.05 -4.92 8.48
C PRO A 620 -19.68 -4.86 7.00
N LEU A 621 -19.17 -5.95 6.41
CA LEU A 621 -18.80 -5.97 4.99
C LEU A 621 -20.01 -5.79 4.07
N TYR A 622 -21.14 -6.47 4.35
CA TYR A 622 -22.33 -6.35 3.52
C TYR A 622 -23.12 -5.06 3.79
N LEU A 623 -23.54 -4.82 5.04
CA LEU A 623 -24.44 -3.70 5.39
C LEU A 623 -23.75 -2.34 5.18
N ASP A 624 -22.46 -2.23 5.47
CA ASP A 624 -21.73 -0.98 5.29
C ASP A 624 -21.04 -0.90 3.91
N GLY A 625 -20.49 -2.01 3.39
CA GLY A 625 -19.76 -2.01 2.11
C GLY A 625 -20.67 -2.00 0.89
N PHE A 626 -21.77 -2.77 0.94
CA PHE A 626 -22.83 -2.80 -0.08
C PHE A 626 -24.06 -1.98 0.37
N PHE A 627 -23.82 -0.90 1.10
CA PHE A 627 -24.84 -0.01 1.66
C PHE A 627 -25.96 0.39 0.67
N PRO A 628 -25.68 0.89 -0.56
CA PRO A 628 -26.75 1.29 -1.48
C PRO A 628 -27.62 0.11 -1.96
N ILE A 629 -27.11 -1.12 -1.89
CA ILE A 629 -27.86 -2.34 -2.21
C ILE A 629 -28.75 -2.75 -1.03
N MET A 630 -28.17 -2.80 0.18
CA MET A 630 -28.88 -3.20 1.39
C MET A 630 -30.02 -2.23 1.76
N TYR A 631 -29.83 -0.94 1.48
CA TYR A 631 -30.75 0.14 1.85
C TYR A 631 -31.42 0.80 0.64
N HIS A 632 -31.49 0.11 -0.49
CA HIS A 632 -32.11 0.62 -1.72
C HIS A 632 -33.54 1.14 -1.47
N ASP A 633 -34.39 0.36 -0.80
CA ASP A 633 -35.79 0.72 -0.49
C ASP A 633 -35.95 2.01 0.36
N ILE A 634 -34.91 2.36 1.11
CA ILE A 634 -34.90 3.53 2.00
C ILE A 634 -34.30 4.76 1.30
N THR A 635 -33.38 4.55 0.35
CA THR A 635 -32.59 5.60 -0.31
C THR A 635 -33.15 6.00 -1.67
N SER A 636 -33.90 5.12 -2.33
CA SER A 636 -34.59 5.37 -3.60
C SER A 636 -35.84 6.25 -3.37
N THR A 637 -35.66 7.54 -3.12
CA THR A 637 -36.77 8.52 -2.99
C THR A 637 -36.78 9.53 -4.14
N SER A 638 -36.36 9.11 -5.35
CA SER A 638 -36.51 9.96 -6.53
C SER A 638 -38.00 10.24 -6.80
N SER A 639 -38.37 11.51 -6.72
CA SER A 639 -39.66 12.06 -7.16
C SER A 639 -39.72 12.29 -8.67
N ASP A 640 -38.66 11.95 -9.41
CA ASP A 640 -38.58 12.04 -10.87
C ASP A 640 -38.38 10.66 -11.50
N PRO A 641 -39.46 9.99 -11.94
CA PRO A 641 -39.41 8.64 -12.52
C PRO A 641 -38.76 8.58 -13.92
N THR A 642 -38.22 9.70 -14.44
CA THR A 642 -37.70 9.78 -15.82
C THR A 642 -36.18 9.83 -15.94
N SER A 643 -35.41 9.97 -14.85
CA SER A 643 -33.96 10.26 -14.91
C SER A 643 -33.01 9.16 -14.43
N GLU A 644 -33.48 8.11 -13.74
CA GLU A 644 -32.61 7.02 -13.25
C GLU A 644 -33.11 5.65 -13.73
N ARG A 645 -32.23 4.89 -14.38
CA ARG A 645 -32.48 3.49 -14.74
C ARG A 645 -32.50 2.66 -13.45
N ALA A 646 -33.52 1.81 -13.29
CA ALA A 646 -33.64 0.97 -12.10
C ALA A 646 -32.39 0.07 -11.93
N PRO A 647 -31.86 -0.08 -10.70
CA PRO A 647 -30.61 -0.81 -10.46
C PRO A 647 -30.76 -2.34 -10.64
N VAL A 648 -32.00 -2.82 -10.77
CA VAL A 648 -32.32 -4.20 -11.06
C VAL A 648 -33.56 -4.26 -11.95
N SER A 649 -33.58 -5.22 -12.86
CA SER A 649 -34.81 -5.68 -13.51
C SER A 649 -34.96 -7.18 -13.32
N TRP A 650 -36.18 -7.64 -13.11
CA TRP A 650 -36.47 -9.03 -12.77
C TRP A 650 -37.71 -9.53 -13.50
N ARG A 651 -37.69 -10.80 -13.91
CA ARG A 651 -38.79 -11.49 -14.60
C ARG A 651 -38.68 -13.00 -14.40
N ILE A 652 -39.75 -13.72 -14.70
CA ILE A 652 -39.68 -15.18 -14.87
C ILE A 652 -39.72 -15.49 -16.37
N ASP A 653 -38.74 -16.25 -16.83
CA ASP A 653 -38.61 -16.68 -18.23
C ASP A 653 -38.14 -18.14 -18.25
N ASP A 654 -38.81 -18.97 -19.04
CA ASP A 654 -38.52 -20.42 -19.18
C ASP A 654 -38.33 -21.17 -17.83
N GLY A 655 -39.19 -20.87 -16.84
CA GLY A 655 -39.11 -21.48 -15.52
C GLY A 655 -37.88 -21.07 -14.70
N LYS A 656 -37.28 -19.91 -14.97
CA LYS A 656 -36.13 -19.34 -14.24
C LYS A 656 -36.41 -17.90 -13.80
N VAL A 657 -35.84 -17.51 -12.67
CA VAL A 657 -35.82 -16.10 -12.24
C VAL A 657 -34.67 -15.39 -12.96
N CYS A 658 -34.99 -14.52 -13.90
CA CYS A 658 -34.01 -13.76 -14.68
C CYS A 658 -33.83 -12.36 -14.10
N ILE A 659 -32.59 -12.00 -13.79
CA ILE A 659 -32.18 -10.73 -13.22
C ILE A 659 -31.16 -10.06 -14.14
N ASP A 660 -31.36 -8.78 -14.45
CA ASP A 660 -30.34 -7.93 -15.05
C ASP A 660 -29.99 -6.81 -14.06
N LEU A 661 -28.71 -6.69 -13.68
CA LEU A 661 -28.22 -5.78 -12.64
C LEU A 661 -27.47 -4.59 -13.23
N ASP A 662 -27.85 -3.39 -12.81
CA ASP A 662 -27.18 -2.11 -13.14
C ASP A 662 -26.98 -1.27 -11.86
N ALA A 663 -26.25 -1.83 -10.90
CA ALA A 663 -26.10 -1.29 -9.55
C ALA A 663 -24.64 -0.86 -9.24
N PRO A 664 -24.13 0.23 -9.85
CA PRO A 664 -22.78 0.72 -9.56
C PRO A 664 -22.69 1.30 -8.13
N LEU A 665 -21.61 0.98 -7.42
CA LEU A 665 -21.29 1.61 -6.14
C LEU A 665 -20.73 3.03 -6.34
N SER A 666 -21.08 3.97 -5.46
CA SER A 666 -20.49 5.31 -5.45
C SER A 666 -19.03 5.27 -4.98
N ASP A 667 -18.26 6.35 -5.22
CA ASP A 667 -16.86 6.44 -4.75
C ASP A 667 -16.74 6.29 -3.23
N LEU A 668 -17.70 6.83 -2.47
CA LEU A 668 -17.75 6.64 -1.02
C LEU A 668 -17.97 5.16 -0.67
N ASP A 669 -18.91 4.49 -1.33
CA ASP A 669 -19.23 3.08 -1.03
C ASP A 669 -18.05 2.16 -1.41
N LYS A 670 -17.42 2.41 -2.55
CA LYS A 670 -16.18 1.73 -2.96
C LYS A 670 -15.08 1.93 -1.92
N VAL A 671 -14.86 3.16 -1.44
CA VAL A 671 -13.83 3.42 -0.43
C VAL A 671 -14.17 2.75 0.90
N ILE A 672 -15.42 2.77 1.37
CA ILE A 672 -15.78 2.08 2.62
C ILE A 672 -15.65 0.57 2.51
N CYS A 673 -16.06 -0.01 1.38
CA CYS A 673 -15.82 -1.41 1.09
C CYS A 673 -14.30 -1.71 1.06
N PHE A 674 -13.49 -0.80 0.51
CA PHE A 674 -12.03 -0.95 0.44
C PHE A 674 -11.44 -0.98 1.83
N MET A 675 -11.88 -0.07 2.70
CA MET A 675 -11.39 0.01 4.07
C MET A 675 -11.60 -1.32 4.82
N LYS A 676 -12.75 -1.96 4.62
CA LYS A 676 -13.08 -3.24 5.27
C LYS A 676 -12.30 -4.39 4.66
N LEU A 677 -12.17 -4.42 3.34
CA LEU A 677 -11.35 -5.42 2.68
C LEU A 677 -9.88 -5.29 3.08
N GLU A 678 -9.27 -4.13 2.86
CA GLU A 678 -7.83 -3.90 3.06
C GLU A 678 -7.41 -3.97 4.52
N TYR A 679 -8.15 -3.33 5.43
CA TYR A 679 -7.69 -3.16 6.82
C TYR A 679 -8.36 -4.09 7.82
N THR A 680 -9.37 -4.88 7.42
CA THR A 680 -10.01 -5.84 8.32
C THR A 680 -9.99 -7.26 7.76
N LEU A 681 -10.41 -7.49 6.52
CA LEU A 681 -10.49 -8.83 5.95
C LEU A 681 -9.13 -9.36 5.45
N LYS A 682 -8.32 -8.54 4.77
CA LYS A 682 -6.97 -8.94 4.31
C LYS A 682 -6.13 -9.51 5.43
N PRO A 683 -5.99 -8.81 6.57
CA PRO A 683 -5.07 -9.26 7.58
C PRO A 683 -5.53 -10.59 8.20
N LEU A 684 -6.85 -10.85 8.24
CA LEU A 684 -7.42 -12.13 8.62
C LEU A 684 -7.10 -13.24 7.60
N LEU A 685 -7.24 -12.95 6.31
CA LEU A 685 -6.93 -13.90 5.24
C LEU A 685 -5.43 -14.20 5.17
N GLU A 686 -4.56 -13.19 5.31
CA GLU A 686 -3.11 -13.36 5.36
C GLU A 686 -2.67 -14.14 6.61
N TYR A 687 -3.28 -13.85 7.77
CA TYR A 687 -3.06 -14.62 8.99
C TYR A 687 -3.47 -16.08 8.80
N THR A 688 -4.64 -16.33 8.21
CA THR A 688 -5.14 -17.68 7.95
C THR A 688 -4.24 -18.40 6.95
N ALA A 689 -3.82 -17.75 5.86
CA ALA A 689 -2.94 -18.33 4.87
C ALA A 689 -1.57 -18.71 5.46
N TRP A 690 -1.00 -17.87 6.34
CA TRP A 690 0.34 -18.13 6.88
C TRP A 690 0.37 -19.10 8.06
N ASN A 691 -0.68 -19.12 8.89
CA ASN A 691 -0.67 -19.92 10.13
C ASN A 691 -1.56 -21.15 10.04
N LEU A 692 -2.54 -21.16 9.13
CA LEU A 692 -3.65 -22.10 9.07
C LEU A 692 -4.06 -22.35 7.60
N GLU A 693 -3.08 -22.56 6.71
CA GLU A 693 -3.28 -22.66 5.26
C GLU A 693 -4.41 -23.64 4.89
N GLU A 694 -4.47 -24.79 5.57
CA GLU A 694 -5.51 -25.81 5.41
C GLU A 694 -6.94 -25.31 5.68
N GLN A 695 -7.10 -24.19 6.40
CA GLN A 695 -8.38 -23.57 6.72
C GLN A 695 -8.80 -22.49 5.72
N MET A 696 -7.95 -22.10 4.76
CA MET A 696 -8.23 -20.99 3.84
C MET A 696 -9.49 -21.17 3.00
N GLU A 697 -9.68 -22.36 2.44
CA GLU A 697 -10.89 -22.68 1.68
C GLU A 697 -12.13 -22.61 2.58
N SER A 698 -12.03 -23.15 3.79
CA SER A 698 -13.13 -23.11 4.78
C SER A 698 -13.44 -21.67 5.22
N ALA A 699 -12.44 -20.81 5.39
CA ALA A 699 -12.61 -19.39 5.70
C ALA A 699 -13.39 -18.65 4.61
N GLY A 700 -13.02 -18.87 3.34
CA GLY A 700 -13.74 -18.30 2.19
C GLY A 700 -15.19 -18.80 2.10
N ASN A 701 -15.41 -20.09 2.33
CA ASN A 701 -16.74 -20.71 2.33
C ASN A 701 -17.63 -20.17 3.47
N VAL A 702 -17.09 -20.02 4.68
CA VAL A 702 -17.81 -19.45 5.83
C VAL A 702 -18.17 -17.99 5.57
N LEU A 703 -17.23 -17.17 5.09
CA LEU A 703 -17.50 -15.76 4.78
C LEU A 703 -18.57 -15.60 3.70
N SER A 704 -18.45 -16.33 2.58
CA SER A 704 -19.41 -16.26 1.48
C SER A 704 -20.81 -16.73 1.89
N ALA A 705 -20.92 -17.81 2.69
CA ALA A 705 -22.19 -18.26 3.26
C ALA A 705 -22.80 -17.23 4.23
N ALA A 706 -21.97 -16.60 5.07
CA ALA A 706 -22.42 -15.54 5.98
C ALA A 706 -22.90 -14.28 5.23
N LEU A 707 -22.25 -13.92 4.12
CA LEU A 707 -22.67 -12.82 3.24
C LEU A 707 -24.01 -13.11 2.55
N LEU A 708 -24.27 -14.36 2.15
CA LEU A 708 -25.59 -14.78 1.64
C LEU A 708 -26.69 -14.56 2.70
N CYS A 709 -26.44 -14.96 3.95
CA CYS A 709 -27.35 -14.70 5.06
C CYS A 709 -27.56 -13.20 5.30
N CYS A 710 -26.49 -12.40 5.23
CA CYS A 710 -26.59 -10.94 5.37
C CYS A 710 -27.52 -10.33 4.33
N ALA A 711 -27.36 -10.74 3.06
CA ALA A 711 -28.12 -10.25 1.93
C ALA A 711 -29.61 -10.63 2.01
N LEU A 712 -29.93 -11.89 2.33
CA LEU A 712 -31.30 -12.41 2.18
C LEU A 712 -32.10 -12.44 3.49
N LEU A 713 -31.45 -12.49 4.65
CA LEU A 713 -32.11 -12.80 5.94
C LEU A 713 -32.07 -11.66 6.97
N THR A 714 -31.40 -10.55 6.65
CA THR A 714 -31.25 -9.43 7.59
C THR A 714 -32.47 -8.51 7.65
N ARG A 715 -33.02 -8.13 6.49
CA ARG A 715 -34.19 -7.22 6.39
C ARG A 715 -35.34 -7.92 5.67
N ASP A 716 -36.55 -7.44 5.95
CA ASP A 716 -37.78 -7.89 5.29
C ASP A 716 -38.05 -6.96 4.10
N PHE A 717 -38.00 -7.52 2.89
CA PHE A 717 -38.27 -6.82 1.64
C PHE A 717 -39.60 -7.23 1.00
N SER A 718 -40.52 -7.84 1.76
CA SER A 718 -41.79 -8.35 1.24
C SER A 718 -42.64 -7.31 0.49
N ARG A 719 -42.47 -6.03 0.83
CA ARG A 719 -43.16 -4.89 0.20
C ARG A 719 -42.32 -4.14 -0.84
N HIS A 720 -41.07 -4.54 -1.06
CA HIS A 720 -40.09 -3.85 -1.90
C HIS A 720 -39.42 -4.84 -2.85
N PRO A 721 -40.12 -5.29 -3.92
CA PRO A 721 -39.64 -6.37 -4.77
C PRO A 721 -38.29 -6.08 -5.44
N ASP A 722 -38.04 -4.84 -5.88
CA ASP A 722 -36.74 -4.49 -6.48
C ASP A 722 -35.60 -4.67 -5.46
N SER A 723 -35.78 -4.20 -4.22
CA SER A 723 -34.78 -4.39 -3.16
C SER A 723 -34.61 -5.87 -2.79
N PHE A 724 -35.69 -6.65 -2.83
CA PHE A 724 -35.65 -8.10 -2.64
C PHE A 724 -34.79 -8.77 -3.72
N PHE A 725 -35.08 -8.54 -5.01
CA PHE A 725 -34.36 -9.16 -6.12
C PHE A 725 -32.91 -8.66 -6.23
N LEU A 726 -32.66 -7.38 -5.95
CA LEU A 726 -31.31 -6.81 -5.91
C LEU A 726 -30.45 -7.49 -4.84
N ASN A 727 -30.96 -7.64 -3.60
CA ASN A 727 -30.24 -8.32 -2.53
C ASN A 727 -30.10 -9.82 -2.79
N CYS A 728 -31.11 -10.49 -3.35
CA CYS A 728 -31.00 -11.90 -3.75
C CYS A 728 -29.88 -12.10 -4.77
N ALA A 729 -29.85 -11.29 -5.83
CA ALA A 729 -28.85 -11.43 -6.88
C ALA A 729 -27.43 -11.16 -6.38
N VAL A 730 -27.21 -10.08 -5.62
CA VAL A 730 -25.89 -9.76 -5.05
C VAL A 730 -25.45 -10.82 -4.05
N GLY A 731 -26.36 -11.34 -3.22
CA GLY A 731 -26.09 -12.44 -2.29
C GLY A 731 -25.69 -13.74 -3.01
N ILE A 732 -26.40 -14.12 -4.08
CA ILE A 732 -26.07 -15.28 -4.93
C ILE A 732 -24.69 -15.11 -5.57
N LEU A 733 -24.39 -13.93 -6.11
CA LEU A 733 -23.10 -13.62 -6.72
C LEU A 733 -21.95 -13.74 -5.70
N LEU A 734 -22.07 -13.12 -4.53
CA LEU A 734 -21.06 -13.18 -3.46
C LEU A 734 -20.86 -14.60 -2.92
N TYR A 735 -21.93 -15.41 -2.88
CA TYR A 735 -21.86 -16.79 -2.43
C TYR A 735 -21.12 -17.71 -3.41
N ASN A 736 -21.39 -17.55 -4.71
CA ASN A 736 -20.84 -18.44 -5.74
C ASN A 736 -19.47 -18.00 -6.28
N ASP A 737 -19.22 -16.68 -6.35
CA ASP A 737 -17.94 -16.11 -6.79
C ASP A 737 -17.64 -14.83 -6.01
N LEU A 738 -17.17 -14.98 -4.77
CA LEU A 738 -16.81 -13.87 -3.91
C LEU A 738 -15.81 -12.92 -4.58
N LYS A 739 -14.76 -13.46 -5.22
CA LYS A 739 -13.67 -12.68 -5.82
C LYS A 739 -14.13 -11.90 -7.05
N GLY A 740 -14.80 -12.57 -8.00
CA GLY A 740 -15.33 -11.91 -9.19
C GLY A 740 -16.42 -10.90 -8.85
N SER A 741 -17.23 -11.15 -7.82
CA SER A 741 -18.25 -10.21 -7.35
C SER A 741 -17.64 -8.95 -6.72
N LEU A 742 -16.64 -9.10 -5.85
CA LEU A 742 -15.92 -7.95 -5.30
C LEU A 742 -15.24 -7.12 -6.40
N LYS A 743 -14.61 -7.79 -7.38
CA LYS A 743 -14.08 -7.13 -8.58
C LYS A 743 -15.16 -6.36 -9.33
N ARG A 744 -16.32 -6.99 -9.58
CA ARG A 744 -17.43 -6.40 -10.33
C ARG A 744 -17.96 -5.12 -9.67
N PHE A 745 -18.28 -5.17 -8.38
CA PHE A 745 -18.92 -4.04 -7.70
C PHE A 745 -17.93 -2.97 -7.23
N CYS A 746 -16.71 -3.36 -6.89
CA CYS A 746 -15.73 -2.46 -6.28
C CYS A 746 -14.59 -2.05 -7.22
N GLY A 747 -14.40 -2.74 -8.35
CA GLY A 747 -13.36 -2.45 -9.34
C GLY A 747 -11.96 -2.95 -8.95
N TRP A 748 -11.85 -3.98 -8.11
CA TRP A 748 -10.56 -4.47 -7.62
C TRP A 748 -10.16 -5.82 -8.21
N ASP A 749 -9.14 -5.78 -9.06
CA ASP A 749 -8.48 -6.97 -9.58
C ASP A 749 -7.61 -7.65 -8.51
N ASN A 750 -7.59 -8.99 -8.52
CA ASN A 750 -6.67 -9.83 -7.76
C ASN A 750 -6.81 -9.83 -6.22
N TRP A 751 -7.98 -9.51 -5.67
CA TRP A 751 -8.26 -9.64 -4.23
C TRP A 751 -8.63 -11.08 -3.78
N PRO A 752 -8.22 -11.57 -2.59
CA PRO A 752 -7.08 -11.10 -1.81
C PRO A 752 -5.77 -11.38 -2.57
N CYS A 753 -4.79 -10.48 -2.49
CA CYS A 753 -3.42 -10.78 -2.87
C CYS A 753 -2.79 -11.67 -1.77
N VAL A 754 -3.31 -12.87 -1.57
CA VAL A 754 -2.54 -13.90 -0.87
C VAL A 754 -1.40 -14.25 -1.81
N VAL A 755 -0.16 -14.01 -1.38
CA VAL A 755 1.02 -14.48 -2.09
C VAL A 755 0.87 -16.01 -2.16
N GLU A 756 0.57 -16.54 -3.34
CA GLU A 756 0.61 -17.98 -3.57
C GLU A 756 2.03 -18.43 -3.22
N THR A 757 2.16 -19.20 -2.14
CA THR A 757 3.35 -20.00 -1.87
C THR A 757 3.39 -21.10 -2.91
N SER A 758 3.97 -20.81 -4.08
CA SER A 758 4.39 -21.86 -5.00
C SER A 758 5.46 -22.68 -4.29
N ILE A 759 5.07 -23.85 -3.79
CA ILE A 759 5.85 -25.10 -3.70
C ILE A 759 7.37 -24.88 -3.67
N ASN A 760 7.98 -24.78 -2.47
CA ASN A 760 9.24 -25.48 -2.11
C ASN A 760 9.89 -25.15 -0.74
N ASP A 761 9.21 -24.48 0.21
CA ASP A 761 9.86 -24.21 1.51
C ASP A 761 10.03 -25.45 2.43
N LYS A 762 9.45 -26.61 2.07
CA LYS A 762 9.72 -27.88 2.78
C LYS A 762 10.94 -28.64 2.25
N GLU A 763 11.48 -28.32 1.07
CA GLU A 763 12.71 -28.97 0.54
C GLU A 763 14.00 -28.29 1.02
N LEU A 764 13.93 -27.02 1.47
CA LEU A 764 15.08 -26.27 2.00
C LEU A 764 15.64 -26.79 3.35
N ALA A 765 14.91 -27.67 4.04
CA ALA A 765 15.44 -28.37 5.22
C ALA A 765 16.31 -29.59 4.87
N SER A 766 16.40 -29.99 3.59
CA SER A 766 17.08 -31.24 3.18
C SER A 766 18.32 -31.09 2.31
N PHE A 767 18.68 -29.87 1.88
CA PHE A 767 19.95 -29.64 1.17
C PHE A 767 21.04 -29.16 2.13
N GLY A 768 21.54 -30.10 2.93
CA GLY A 768 22.90 -30.03 3.44
C GLY A 768 23.90 -30.36 2.32
N GLY A 769 24.85 -29.45 2.09
CA GLY A 769 26.09 -29.74 1.38
C GLY A 769 26.07 -29.57 -0.15
N GLY A 770 26.68 -28.49 -0.63
CA GLY A 770 27.04 -28.31 -2.04
C GLY A 770 26.96 -26.86 -2.48
N GLY A 771 28.08 -26.15 -2.42
CA GLY A 771 28.15 -24.72 -2.76
C GLY A 771 27.81 -24.43 -4.23
N PHE A 772 26.94 -23.46 -4.43
CA PHE A 772 26.90 -22.61 -5.63
C PHE A 772 26.93 -21.15 -5.17
N SER A 773 27.99 -20.45 -5.60
CA SER A 773 28.17 -19.01 -5.43
C SER A 773 27.54 -18.30 -6.63
N LEU A 774 26.64 -17.37 -6.37
CA LEU A 774 26.23 -16.34 -7.32
C LEU A 774 26.61 -14.98 -6.71
N THR A 775 27.17 -14.10 -7.54
CA THR A 775 27.82 -12.85 -7.13
C THR A 775 26.84 -11.67 -7.08
N PRO A 776 27.17 -10.59 -6.31
CA PRO A 776 26.28 -9.44 -6.06
C PRO A 776 25.78 -8.64 -7.28
N GLU A 777 26.35 -8.83 -8.47
CA GLU A 777 25.98 -8.09 -9.69
C GLU A 777 24.64 -8.50 -10.32
N GLN A 778 24.01 -9.57 -9.83
CA GLN A 778 22.74 -10.06 -10.38
C GLN A 778 21.49 -9.51 -9.67
N PHE A 779 21.67 -8.74 -8.58
CA PHE A 779 20.57 -8.20 -7.76
C PHE A 779 20.07 -6.81 -8.20
N ASP A 780 20.84 -6.09 -9.03
CA ASP A 780 20.60 -4.65 -9.30
C ASP A 780 19.63 -4.36 -10.47
N THR A 781 19.22 -5.37 -11.22
CA THR A 781 18.53 -5.15 -12.52
C THR A 781 17.00 -5.10 -12.42
N GLN A 782 16.38 -5.52 -11.31
CA GLN A 782 14.92 -5.61 -11.19
C GLN A 782 14.26 -4.38 -10.55
N LEU A 783 14.97 -3.61 -9.71
CA LEU A 783 14.41 -2.42 -9.03
C LEU A 783 14.19 -1.24 -10.00
N PHE A 784 15.08 -1.10 -10.99
CA PHE A 784 14.96 -0.09 -12.06
C PHE A 784 13.79 -0.34 -13.04
N SER A 785 13.14 -1.52 -12.99
CA SER A 785 11.97 -1.83 -13.80
C SER A 785 10.70 -1.07 -13.41
N ILE A 786 10.60 -0.80 -12.11
CA ILE A 786 9.35 -0.41 -11.45
C ILE A 786 9.13 1.12 -11.61
N LEU A 787 10.20 1.89 -11.81
CA LEU A 787 10.19 3.35 -11.66
C LEU A 787 9.94 4.21 -12.91
N PHE A 788 9.96 3.69 -14.15
CA PHE A 788 10.16 4.56 -15.34
C PHE A 788 9.14 4.52 -16.49
N ASN A 789 7.83 4.39 -16.30
CA ASN A 789 6.88 4.43 -17.43
C ASN A 789 6.03 5.69 -17.35
N LYS A 790 6.72 6.82 -17.49
CA LYS A 790 6.12 8.08 -17.94
C LYS A 790 5.57 7.92 -19.36
N VAL A 791 4.35 7.41 -19.47
CA VAL A 791 3.28 7.69 -20.45
C VAL A 791 1.98 7.26 -19.76
N ASP A 792 0.95 8.11 -19.71
CA ASP A 792 -0.40 7.78 -19.21
C ASP A 792 -0.98 6.55 -19.93
N LEU A 793 -0.66 5.37 -19.42
CA LEU A 793 -1.10 4.09 -19.93
C LEU A 793 -1.24 3.15 -18.74
N GLU A 794 -2.50 2.87 -18.36
CA GLU A 794 -2.87 1.89 -17.35
C GLU A 794 -2.13 0.55 -17.53
N PRO A 795 -1.94 -0.26 -16.48
CA PRO A 795 -1.21 -1.53 -16.53
C PRO A 795 -1.64 -2.50 -17.64
N ASP A 796 -2.90 -2.40 -18.09
CA ASP A 796 -3.47 -3.20 -19.18
C ASP A 796 -3.57 -2.50 -20.54
N SER A 797 -3.16 -1.23 -20.63
CA SER A 797 -3.17 -0.49 -21.89
C SER A 797 -1.90 -0.79 -22.70
N VAL A 798 -2.09 -1.56 -23.78
CA VAL A 798 -1.09 -1.79 -24.82
C VAL A 798 -1.21 -0.67 -25.84
N PHE A 799 -0.25 0.26 -25.85
CA PHE A 799 -0.21 1.34 -26.84
C PHE A 799 0.61 0.92 -28.05
N LEU A 800 -0.06 0.79 -29.19
CA LEU A 800 0.55 0.46 -30.48
C LEU A 800 0.24 1.59 -31.47
N LYS A 801 1.24 2.40 -31.81
CA LYS A 801 1.18 3.40 -32.89
C LYS A 801 0.98 2.72 -34.25
N ARG A 802 1.49 1.48 -34.42
CA ARG A 802 1.38 0.69 -35.67
C ARG A 802 0.50 -0.56 -35.50
N LEU A 803 -0.66 -0.40 -34.86
CA LEU A 803 -1.56 -1.53 -34.56
C LEU A 803 -1.83 -2.40 -35.80
N ASP A 804 -2.14 -1.83 -36.96
CA ASP A 804 -2.44 -2.60 -38.16
C ASP A 804 -1.27 -3.46 -38.67
N ASP A 805 -0.05 -2.91 -38.65
CA ASP A 805 1.15 -3.65 -39.07
C ASP A 805 1.51 -4.74 -38.07
N THR A 806 1.35 -4.46 -36.77
CA THR A 806 1.49 -5.45 -35.70
C THR A 806 0.47 -6.58 -35.88
N LEU A 807 -0.81 -6.27 -36.08
CA LEU A 807 -1.85 -7.28 -36.31
C LEU A 807 -1.59 -8.12 -37.57
N ARG A 808 -1.14 -7.50 -38.67
CA ARG A 808 -0.74 -8.22 -39.90
C ARG A 808 0.44 -9.17 -39.66
N LEU A 809 1.42 -8.73 -38.89
CA LEU A 809 2.58 -9.54 -38.52
C LEU A 809 2.14 -10.75 -37.68
N HIS A 810 1.31 -10.53 -36.66
CA HIS A 810 0.78 -11.61 -35.82
C HIS A 810 -0.06 -12.61 -36.61
N LYS A 811 -0.93 -12.14 -37.52
CA LYS A 811 -1.73 -13.01 -38.38
C LYS A 811 -0.88 -13.94 -39.26
N LYS A 812 0.34 -13.53 -39.62
CA LYS A 812 1.22 -14.33 -40.49
C LYS A 812 1.94 -15.46 -39.75
N PHE A 813 2.25 -15.26 -38.47
CA PHE A 813 3.01 -16.21 -37.64
C PHE A 813 2.13 -17.08 -36.75
N SER A 814 0.93 -16.59 -36.40
CA SER A 814 0.02 -17.35 -35.56
C SER A 814 -0.42 -18.63 -36.25
N LYS A 815 -0.48 -19.72 -35.48
CA LYS A 815 -1.08 -20.98 -35.90
C LYS A 815 -2.59 -20.87 -36.14
N ASP A 816 -3.22 -19.82 -35.63
CA ASP A 816 -4.61 -19.47 -35.89
C ASP A 816 -4.70 -18.17 -36.72
N SER A 817 -5.08 -18.30 -37.99
CA SER A 817 -5.19 -17.16 -38.91
C SER A 817 -6.44 -16.30 -38.71
N ASN A 818 -7.36 -16.71 -37.83
CA ASN A 818 -8.66 -16.08 -37.59
C ASN A 818 -8.76 -15.36 -36.24
N GLU A 819 -7.64 -15.17 -35.55
CA GLU A 819 -7.62 -14.52 -34.23
C GLU A 819 -8.13 -13.08 -34.28
N SER A 820 -8.94 -12.72 -33.26
CA SER A 820 -9.43 -11.36 -33.13
C SER A 820 -8.32 -10.40 -32.68
N PRO A 821 -8.37 -9.12 -33.07
CA PRO A 821 -7.43 -8.11 -32.60
C PRO A 821 -7.32 -8.02 -31.07
N ALA A 822 -8.42 -8.23 -30.34
CA ALA A 822 -8.45 -8.22 -28.89
C ALA A 822 -7.59 -9.34 -28.26
N VAL A 823 -7.60 -10.54 -28.86
CA VAL A 823 -6.77 -11.67 -28.39
C VAL A 823 -5.29 -11.38 -28.62
N VAL A 824 -4.93 -10.80 -29.77
CA VAL A 824 -3.56 -10.40 -30.08
C VAL A 824 -3.07 -9.33 -29.10
N VAL A 825 -3.88 -8.30 -28.84
CA VAL A 825 -3.56 -7.24 -27.87
C VAL A 825 -3.37 -7.80 -26.46
N ARG A 826 -4.23 -8.74 -26.03
CA ARG A 826 -4.08 -9.40 -24.73
C ARG A 826 -2.76 -10.16 -24.61
N ARG A 827 -2.36 -10.93 -25.63
CA ARG A 827 -1.07 -11.64 -25.65
C ARG A 827 0.13 -10.71 -25.64
N ILE A 828 0.05 -9.56 -26.32
CA ILE A 828 1.09 -8.53 -26.23
C ILE A 828 1.18 -7.99 -24.79
N GLY A 829 0.04 -7.80 -24.12
CA GLY A 829 -0.01 -7.46 -22.69
C GLY A 829 0.61 -8.53 -21.79
N ASP A 830 0.34 -9.81 -22.05
CA ASP A 830 0.95 -10.93 -21.32
C ASP A 830 2.47 -10.99 -21.56
N ALA A 831 2.91 -10.86 -22.81
CA ALA A 831 4.32 -10.80 -23.18
C ALA A 831 5.04 -9.62 -22.54
N ARG A 832 4.38 -8.46 -22.42
CA ARG A 832 4.88 -7.29 -21.69
C ARG A 832 5.06 -7.59 -20.21
N ARG A 833 4.03 -8.15 -19.55
CA ARG A 833 4.08 -8.52 -18.12
C ARG A 833 5.18 -9.55 -17.84
N THR A 834 5.33 -10.54 -18.70
CA THR A 834 6.37 -11.57 -18.54
C THR A 834 7.75 -11.04 -18.88
N GLY A 835 7.87 -10.24 -19.95
CA GLY A 835 9.13 -9.62 -20.37
C GLY A 835 9.69 -8.63 -19.34
N ILE A 836 8.84 -7.85 -18.66
CA ILE A 836 9.27 -6.92 -17.59
C ILE A 836 9.94 -7.68 -16.44
N ARG A 837 9.46 -8.89 -16.12
CA ARG A 837 10.04 -9.75 -15.08
C ARG A 837 11.36 -10.38 -15.49
N VAL A 838 11.60 -10.53 -16.79
CA VAL A 838 12.85 -11.06 -17.35
C VAL A 838 13.93 -9.97 -17.35
N ALA A 839 13.73 -8.90 -18.12
CA ALA A 839 14.57 -7.71 -18.06
C ALA A 839 13.76 -6.48 -18.49
N PRO A 840 13.76 -5.40 -17.69
CA PRO A 840 12.79 -4.34 -17.83
C PRO A 840 13.22 -3.23 -18.80
N HIS A 841 13.59 -3.60 -20.01
CA HIS A 841 13.99 -2.61 -21.01
C HIS A 841 12.85 -1.65 -21.36
N THR A 842 13.16 -0.38 -21.63
CA THR A 842 12.16 0.64 -22.02
C THR A 842 11.30 0.18 -23.20
N CYS A 843 11.87 -0.59 -24.14
CA CYS A 843 11.13 -1.13 -25.27
C CYS A 843 10.04 -2.14 -24.87
N ILE A 844 10.25 -2.94 -23.81
CA ILE A 844 9.26 -3.88 -23.28
C ILE A 844 8.21 -3.11 -22.48
N ARG A 845 8.68 -2.23 -21.61
CA ARG A 845 7.85 -1.42 -20.72
C ARG A 845 6.85 -0.55 -21.50
N GLU A 846 7.24 0.04 -22.62
CA GLU A 846 6.36 0.88 -23.46
C GLU A 846 5.62 0.10 -24.58
N SER A 847 5.61 -1.24 -24.55
CA SER A 847 5.04 -2.08 -25.62
C SER A 847 5.67 -1.92 -27.01
N ILE A 848 6.79 -1.20 -27.13
CA ILE A 848 7.49 -0.93 -28.40
C ILE A 848 8.01 -2.22 -29.04
N PHE A 849 8.35 -3.22 -28.23
CA PHE A 849 8.82 -4.53 -28.69
C PHE A 849 7.84 -5.25 -29.61
N ALA A 850 6.54 -4.96 -29.54
CA ALA A 850 5.51 -5.56 -30.40
C ALA A 850 5.39 -4.88 -31.78
N GLU A 851 6.12 -3.79 -32.04
CA GLU A 851 6.12 -3.12 -33.33
C GLU A 851 7.41 -3.35 -34.11
N PRO A 852 7.33 -3.68 -35.42
CA PRO A 852 8.50 -3.74 -36.27
C PRO A 852 9.08 -2.33 -36.47
N ARG A 853 10.41 -2.22 -36.41
CA ARG A 853 11.17 -0.97 -36.53
C ARG A 853 12.24 -1.03 -37.61
N ILE A 854 12.67 -2.24 -37.98
CA ILE A 854 13.70 -2.48 -38.98
C ILE A 854 13.34 -1.89 -40.35
N ASP A 855 12.05 -1.80 -40.68
CA ASP A 855 11.53 -1.30 -41.95
C ASP A 855 11.53 0.23 -42.10
N HIS A 856 11.84 0.97 -41.04
CA HIS A 856 11.94 2.45 -41.03
C HIS A 856 13.37 2.96 -41.11
N HIS A 857 14.33 2.05 -41.32
CA HIS A 857 15.72 2.43 -41.45
C HIS A 857 16.05 2.72 -42.92
N PHE A 858 16.77 3.82 -43.23
CA PHE A 858 17.10 4.20 -44.62
C PHE A 858 17.80 3.08 -45.41
N GLN A 859 18.55 2.24 -44.72
CA GLN A 859 19.29 1.09 -45.29
C GLN A 859 18.40 -0.13 -45.63
N TYR A 860 17.17 -0.22 -45.09
CA TYR A 860 16.37 -1.44 -45.17
C TYR A 860 15.97 -1.83 -46.59
N GLN A 861 15.55 -0.84 -47.40
CA GLN A 861 15.15 -1.11 -48.79
C GLN A 861 16.31 -1.66 -49.62
N GLU A 862 17.50 -1.05 -49.49
CA GLU A 862 18.70 -1.53 -50.18
C GLU A 862 19.10 -2.94 -49.71
N VAL A 863 18.92 -3.29 -48.44
CA VAL A 863 19.16 -4.65 -47.92
C VAL A 863 18.20 -5.66 -48.59
N GLN A 864 16.91 -5.33 -48.66
CA GLN A 864 15.90 -6.17 -49.32
C GLN A 864 16.16 -6.31 -50.82
N GLU A 865 16.49 -5.22 -51.51
CA GLU A 865 16.82 -5.22 -52.95
C GLU A 865 18.11 -5.98 -53.24
N THR A 866 19.14 -5.81 -52.42
CA THR A 866 20.39 -6.57 -52.53
C THR A 866 20.11 -8.06 -52.35
N ARG A 867 19.30 -8.44 -51.36
CA ARG A 867 18.91 -9.84 -51.14
C ARG A 867 18.13 -10.42 -52.34
N ARG A 868 17.26 -9.62 -52.97
CA ARG A 868 16.44 -10.05 -54.12
C ARG A 868 17.24 -10.14 -55.42
N SER A 869 18.21 -9.25 -55.62
CA SER A 869 19.00 -9.15 -56.86
C SER A 869 20.20 -10.09 -56.91
N ARG A 870 20.73 -10.52 -55.76
CA ARG A 870 21.86 -11.45 -55.70
C ARG A 870 21.37 -12.90 -55.84
N PRO A 871 21.98 -13.71 -56.74
CA PRO A 871 21.57 -15.11 -56.94
C PRO A 871 22.05 -16.06 -55.84
N TYR A 872 22.98 -15.61 -54.98
CA TYR A 872 23.54 -16.43 -53.91
C TYR A 872 22.88 -16.15 -52.56
N ARG A 873 22.93 -17.16 -51.67
CA ARG A 873 22.40 -17.10 -50.31
C ARG A 873 23.07 -15.98 -49.51
N MET A 874 22.27 -15.07 -48.93
CA MET A 874 22.75 -14.01 -48.05
C MET A 874 22.18 -14.18 -46.66
N THR A 875 23.02 -14.03 -45.64
CA THR A 875 22.67 -14.26 -44.24
C THR A 875 22.58 -12.95 -43.46
N LEU A 876 21.64 -12.90 -42.51
CA LEU A 876 21.42 -11.75 -41.64
C LEU A 876 21.41 -12.19 -40.18
N VAL A 877 22.03 -11.39 -39.32
CA VAL A 877 21.93 -11.53 -37.86
C VAL A 877 21.42 -10.24 -37.24
N ASP A 878 20.52 -10.38 -36.25
CA ASP A 878 20.10 -9.29 -35.37
C ASP A 878 20.69 -9.52 -33.98
N LEU A 879 21.58 -8.62 -33.56
CA LEU A 879 22.30 -8.68 -32.29
C LEU A 879 21.59 -7.80 -31.25
N GLY A 880 21.04 -8.46 -30.23
CA GLY A 880 20.06 -7.90 -29.29
C GLY A 880 18.63 -7.95 -29.83
N CYS A 881 18.20 -9.12 -30.31
CA CYS A 881 16.94 -9.29 -31.04
C CYS A 881 15.67 -9.27 -30.16
N CYS A 882 15.81 -9.32 -28.83
CA CYS A 882 14.71 -9.41 -27.88
C CYS A 882 13.72 -10.53 -28.28
N MET A 883 12.41 -10.24 -28.29
CA MET A 883 11.36 -11.21 -28.65
C MET A 883 11.27 -11.50 -30.16
N GLY A 884 12.18 -10.97 -30.99
CA GLY A 884 12.33 -11.33 -32.41
C GLY A 884 11.35 -10.67 -33.39
N THR A 885 10.73 -9.56 -33.04
CA THR A 885 9.74 -8.84 -33.88
C THR A 885 10.32 -8.35 -35.21
N ASP A 886 11.52 -7.76 -35.19
CA ASP A 886 12.19 -7.25 -36.39
C ASP A 886 12.60 -8.39 -37.36
N LEU A 887 13.01 -9.55 -36.81
CA LEU A 887 13.29 -10.75 -37.60
C LEU A 887 12.04 -11.33 -38.27
N ARG A 888 10.90 -11.31 -37.55
CA ARG A 888 9.61 -11.71 -38.11
C ARG A 888 9.19 -10.79 -39.25
N LYS A 889 9.43 -9.48 -39.14
CA LYS A 889 9.18 -8.52 -40.22
C LYS A 889 9.99 -8.84 -41.48
N LEU A 890 11.29 -9.15 -41.33
CA LEU A 890 12.15 -9.56 -42.45
C LEU A 890 11.59 -10.77 -43.19
N VAL A 891 11.13 -11.78 -42.45
CA VAL A 891 10.52 -13.00 -43.02
C VAL A 891 9.24 -12.66 -43.79
N VAL A 892 8.36 -11.82 -43.24
CA VAL A 892 7.14 -11.36 -43.95
C VAL A 892 7.49 -10.65 -45.25
N ASP A 893 8.57 -9.87 -45.27
CA ASP A 893 9.00 -9.09 -46.44
C ASP A 893 9.79 -9.90 -47.48
N GLY A 894 9.95 -11.21 -47.26
CA GLY A 894 10.49 -12.17 -48.22
C GLY A 894 11.92 -12.65 -47.96
N PHE A 895 12.51 -12.32 -46.81
CA PHE A 895 13.82 -12.80 -46.43
C PHE A 895 13.72 -14.24 -45.88
N PRO A 896 14.50 -15.24 -46.36
CA PRO A 896 14.27 -16.62 -45.93
C PRO A 896 14.58 -16.86 -44.45
N VAL A 897 13.65 -17.53 -43.75
CA VAL A 897 13.74 -17.81 -42.30
C VAL A 897 15.02 -18.56 -41.92
N LEU A 898 15.52 -19.46 -42.78
CA LEU A 898 16.73 -20.24 -42.55
C LEU A 898 18.04 -19.44 -42.69
N ASP A 899 17.95 -18.22 -43.24
CA ASP A 899 19.07 -17.32 -43.49
C ASP A 899 19.19 -16.23 -42.40
N ILE A 900 18.28 -16.25 -41.43
CA ILE A 900 18.18 -15.27 -40.36
C ILE A 900 18.55 -15.92 -39.02
N MET A 901 19.26 -15.17 -38.19
CA MET A 901 19.56 -15.54 -36.82
C MET A 901 19.31 -14.37 -35.87
N GLY A 902 18.71 -14.66 -34.72
CA GLY A 902 18.61 -13.75 -33.60
C GLY A 902 19.62 -14.12 -32.52
N LEU A 903 20.38 -13.14 -32.05
CA LEU A 903 21.28 -13.28 -30.91
C LEU A 903 20.80 -12.34 -29.81
N ASP A 904 20.67 -12.85 -28.59
CA ASP A 904 20.36 -12.04 -27.42
C ASP A 904 21.01 -12.68 -26.19
N ILE A 905 21.33 -11.89 -25.17
CA ILE A 905 21.90 -12.41 -23.92
C ILE A 905 20.87 -13.23 -23.13
N GLU A 906 19.59 -12.95 -23.35
CA GLU A 906 18.49 -13.49 -22.56
C GLU A 906 17.62 -14.46 -23.38
N ASN A 907 17.73 -15.75 -23.09
CA ASN A 907 17.02 -16.79 -23.85
C ASN A 907 15.51 -16.81 -23.60
N ARG A 908 15.03 -16.37 -22.42
CA ARG A 908 13.60 -16.34 -22.09
C ARG A 908 12.79 -15.44 -23.03
N PHE A 909 13.42 -14.44 -23.65
CA PHE A 909 12.75 -13.61 -24.65
C PHE A 909 12.36 -14.37 -25.91
N PHE A 910 13.06 -15.44 -26.26
CA PHE A 910 12.72 -16.27 -27.41
C PHE A 910 11.39 -16.99 -27.16
N ASP A 911 11.23 -17.60 -25.98
CA ASP A 911 9.99 -18.28 -25.57
C ASP A 911 8.81 -17.32 -25.47
N ILE A 912 9.04 -16.13 -24.90
CA ILE A 912 8.01 -15.09 -24.83
C ILE A 912 7.59 -14.64 -26.24
N GLY A 913 8.55 -14.50 -27.16
CA GLY A 913 8.27 -14.21 -28.56
C GLY A 913 7.40 -15.29 -29.22
N HIS A 914 7.74 -16.58 -29.02
CA HIS A 914 6.95 -17.70 -29.53
C HIS A 914 5.50 -17.68 -29.01
N LEU A 915 5.31 -17.44 -27.71
CA LEU A 915 3.99 -17.33 -27.09
C LEU A 915 3.22 -16.10 -27.59
N MET A 916 3.88 -14.95 -27.69
CA MET A 916 3.28 -13.70 -28.15
C MET A 916 2.70 -13.83 -29.57
N TYR A 917 3.45 -14.47 -30.46
CA TYR A 917 3.04 -14.72 -31.84
C TYR A 917 2.17 -15.96 -32.02
N ASN A 918 1.98 -16.77 -30.98
CA ASN A 918 1.22 -18.03 -31.01
C ASN A 918 1.66 -18.97 -32.13
N GLU A 919 2.97 -19.13 -32.24
CA GLU A 919 3.59 -19.99 -33.23
C GLU A 919 3.36 -21.47 -32.86
N GLY A 920 3.09 -22.30 -33.87
CA GLY A 920 3.05 -23.77 -33.73
C GLY A 920 4.40 -24.41 -34.08
N ASP A 921 4.39 -25.67 -34.49
CA ASP A 921 5.60 -26.47 -34.84
C ASP A 921 6.28 -26.07 -36.18
N THR A 922 5.99 -24.88 -36.70
CA THR A 922 6.55 -24.34 -37.96
C THR A 922 8.05 -24.05 -37.84
N PRO A 923 8.80 -24.01 -38.96
CA PRO A 923 10.24 -23.71 -38.94
C PRO A 923 10.49 -22.36 -38.27
N SER A 924 11.05 -22.41 -37.06
CA SER A 924 11.28 -21.25 -36.21
C SER A 924 12.55 -20.51 -36.65
N ILE A 925 12.52 -19.18 -36.54
CA ILE A 925 13.71 -18.34 -36.62
C ILE A 925 14.77 -18.91 -35.66
N LYS A 926 16.03 -18.97 -36.09
CA LYS A 926 17.10 -19.48 -35.22
C LYS A 926 17.47 -18.43 -34.19
N PHE A 927 17.24 -18.75 -32.93
CA PHE A 927 17.72 -17.94 -31.81
C PHE A 927 18.89 -18.63 -31.10
N LYS A 928 19.87 -17.85 -30.66
CA LYS A 928 20.99 -18.35 -29.85
C LYS A 928 21.33 -17.36 -28.76
N GLN A 929 21.35 -17.86 -27.51
CA GLN A 929 21.78 -17.07 -26.37
C GLN A 929 23.26 -16.71 -26.53
N THR A 930 23.58 -15.42 -26.54
CA THR A 930 24.95 -14.91 -26.73
C THR A 930 25.14 -13.57 -26.01
N ASP A 931 26.16 -13.48 -25.17
CA ASP A 931 26.60 -12.20 -24.58
C ASP A 931 27.59 -11.51 -25.53
N ALA A 932 27.16 -10.39 -26.13
CA ALA A 932 27.95 -9.62 -27.09
C ALA A 932 29.09 -8.80 -26.45
N LEU A 933 29.10 -8.65 -25.12
CA LEU A 933 30.12 -7.91 -24.39
C LEU A 933 31.21 -8.82 -23.80
N ASP A 934 31.04 -10.13 -23.89
CA ASP A 934 32.00 -11.12 -23.41
C ASP A 934 33.38 -10.89 -24.03
N PRO A 935 34.45 -10.67 -23.22
CA PRO A 935 35.81 -10.54 -23.73
C PRO A 935 36.26 -11.75 -24.57
N LEU A 936 35.67 -12.92 -24.35
CA LEU A 936 35.93 -14.16 -25.09
C LEU A 936 34.88 -14.43 -26.18
N PHE A 937 34.09 -13.42 -26.57
CA PHE A 937 33.03 -13.56 -27.58
C PHE A 937 33.53 -14.23 -28.86
N CYS A 938 34.66 -13.78 -29.40
CA CYS A 938 35.24 -14.31 -30.65
C CYS A 938 35.60 -15.80 -30.54
N GLU A 939 36.18 -16.22 -29.41
CA GLU A 939 36.58 -17.61 -29.18
C GLU A 939 35.37 -18.53 -29.01
N ARG A 940 34.40 -18.12 -28.17
CA ARG A 940 33.18 -18.89 -27.90
C ARG A 940 32.23 -18.93 -29.09
N ASN A 941 32.35 -17.97 -30.00
CA ASN A 941 31.56 -17.86 -31.22
C ASN A 941 32.41 -17.97 -32.48
N ALA A 942 33.54 -18.70 -32.44
CA ALA A 942 34.42 -18.90 -33.61
C ALA A 942 33.66 -19.41 -34.85
N SER A 943 32.62 -20.22 -34.65
CA SER A 943 31.76 -20.71 -35.74
C SER A 943 30.93 -19.62 -36.42
N LEU A 944 30.78 -18.45 -35.81
CA LEU A 944 30.05 -17.28 -36.30
C LEU A 944 30.96 -16.19 -36.89
N GLU A 945 32.29 -16.39 -36.84
CA GLU A 945 33.24 -15.45 -37.43
C GLU A 945 32.95 -15.21 -38.92
N SER A 946 32.76 -13.94 -39.28
CA SER A 946 32.54 -13.48 -40.64
C SER A 946 31.45 -14.29 -41.39
N LYS A 947 30.35 -14.63 -40.70
CA LYS A 947 29.26 -15.45 -41.27
C LYS A 947 28.14 -14.65 -41.90
N PHE A 948 27.99 -13.37 -41.58
CA PHE A 948 26.79 -12.61 -41.93
C PHE A 948 27.08 -11.52 -42.96
N ASP A 949 26.29 -11.49 -44.03
CA ASP A 949 26.35 -10.42 -45.03
C ASP A 949 25.76 -9.12 -44.46
N PHE A 950 24.76 -9.26 -43.57
CA PHE A 950 24.10 -8.16 -42.88
C PHE A 950 24.11 -8.38 -41.37
N VAL A 951 24.63 -7.42 -40.61
CA VAL A 951 24.61 -7.41 -39.15
C VAL A 951 23.81 -6.20 -38.69
N HIS A 952 22.68 -6.46 -38.03
CA HIS A 952 21.76 -5.45 -37.55
C HIS A 952 21.80 -5.36 -36.03
N SER A 953 21.63 -4.15 -35.49
CA SER A 953 21.28 -3.95 -34.08
C SER A 953 20.48 -2.67 -33.87
N ALA A 954 19.39 -2.73 -33.11
CA ALA A 954 18.52 -1.58 -32.91
C ALA A 954 18.20 -1.30 -31.43
N ASN A 955 18.57 -0.10 -30.98
CA ASN A 955 18.34 0.44 -29.65
C ASN A 955 19.05 -0.35 -28.54
N VAL A 956 20.23 -0.91 -28.84
CA VAL A 956 21.07 -1.68 -27.89
C VAL A 956 22.35 -0.93 -27.53
N VAL A 957 23.10 -0.43 -28.52
CA VAL A 957 24.43 0.17 -28.30
C VAL A 957 24.42 1.29 -27.25
N HIS A 958 23.45 2.20 -27.30
CA HIS A 958 23.33 3.32 -26.35
C HIS A 958 22.95 2.91 -24.91
N LEU A 959 22.74 1.62 -24.63
CA LEU A 959 22.51 1.12 -23.27
C LEU A 959 23.82 1.05 -22.47
N PHE A 960 24.98 1.02 -23.16
CA PHE A 960 26.29 0.80 -22.53
C PHE A 960 27.09 2.09 -22.38
N GLN A 961 28.05 2.09 -21.44
CA GLN A 961 29.14 3.07 -21.44
C GLN A 961 30.11 2.81 -22.59
N THR A 962 30.98 3.77 -22.90
CA THR A 962 31.90 3.75 -24.05
C THR A 962 32.63 2.42 -24.23
N GLU A 963 33.20 1.84 -23.17
CA GLU A 963 33.94 0.57 -23.24
C GLU A 963 33.05 -0.59 -23.70
N GLY A 964 31.84 -0.67 -23.16
CA GLY A 964 30.85 -1.66 -23.57
C GLY A 964 30.39 -1.45 -25.02
N GLN A 965 30.27 -0.19 -25.47
CA GLN A 965 29.95 0.09 -26.88
C GLN A 965 31.06 -0.36 -27.81
N LEU A 966 32.33 -0.13 -27.46
CA LEU A 966 33.48 -0.61 -28.23
C LEU A 966 33.47 -2.14 -28.34
N ALA A 967 33.25 -2.85 -27.23
CA ALA A 967 33.15 -4.30 -27.20
C ALA A 967 31.99 -4.81 -28.08
N PHE A 968 30.81 -4.22 -27.95
CA PHE A 968 29.64 -4.59 -28.76
C PHE A 968 29.88 -4.38 -30.26
N ILE A 969 30.50 -3.26 -30.64
CA ILE A 969 30.84 -2.95 -32.04
C ILE A 969 31.89 -3.94 -32.57
N ARG A 970 32.89 -4.33 -31.77
CA ARG A 970 33.85 -5.39 -32.14
C ARG A 970 33.15 -6.72 -32.40
N SER A 971 32.20 -7.10 -31.56
CA SER A 971 31.38 -8.30 -31.75
C SER A 971 30.57 -8.22 -33.05
N MET A 972 29.95 -7.08 -33.36
CA MET A 972 29.28 -6.88 -34.65
C MET A 972 30.26 -7.01 -35.84
N ALA A 973 31.45 -6.40 -35.74
CA ALA A 973 32.48 -6.46 -36.76
C ALA A 973 33.00 -7.89 -36.95
N PHE A 974 33.16 -8.67 -35.88
CA PHE A 974 33.54 -10.07 -35.93
C PHE A 974 32.52 -10.92 -36.71
N LEU A 975 31.23 -10.72 -36.46
CA LEU A 975 30.14 -11.44 -37.13
C LEU A 975 30.04 -11.11 -38.63
N ALA A 976 30.36 -9.87 -39.01
CA ALA A 976 30.20 -9.38 -40.37
C ALA A 976 31.27 -9.94 -41.32
N LYS A 977 30.83 -10.35 -42.52
CA LYS A 977 31.72 -10.72 -43.62
C LYS A 977 32.55 -9.52 -44.10
N PRO A 978 33.76 -9.76 -44.64
CA PRO A 978 34.47 -8.77 -45.45
C PRO A 978 33.58 -8.20 -46.57
N GLY A 979 33.47 -6.87 -46.68
CA GLY A 979 32.57 -6.21 -47.63
C GLY A 979 31.08 -6.21 -47.24
N GLY A 980 30.73 -6.85 -46.12
CA GLY A 980 29.39 -6.92 -45.54
C GLY A 980 28.92 -5.57 -44.97
N LEU A 981 27.72 -5.57 -44.38
CA LEU A 981 27.06 -4.36 -43.90
C LEU A 981 26.68 -4.47 -42.43
N MET A 982 27.23 -3.58 -41.61
CA MET A 982 26.77 -3.33 -40.24
C MET A 982 25.83 -2.13 -40.26
N TRP A 983 24.67 -2.22 -39.61
CA TRP A 983 23.71 -1.13 -39.61
C TRP A 983 22.76 -1.20 -38.41
N GLY A 984 22.14 -0.07 -38.08
CA GLY A 984 21.36 -0.01 -36.86
C GLY A 984 20.85 1.38 -36.51
N ARG A 985 20.15 1.45 -35.38
CA ARG A 985 19.63 2.71 -34.85
C ARG A 985 19.77 2.79 -33.33
N GLN A 986 19.92 3.99 -32.80
CA GLN A 986 19.98 4.26 -31.37
C GLN A 986 19.56 5.69 -31.06
N VAL A 987 19.39 6.00 -29.78
CA VAL A 987 19.24 7.39 -29.34
C VAL A 987 20.58 8.13 -29.56
N GLY A 988 20.53 9.30 -30.19
CA GLY A 988 21.72 10.08 -30.55
C GLY A 988 21.57 11.57 -30.22
N LEU A 989 22.66 12.33 -30.44
CA LEU A 989 22.72 13.78 -30.22
C LEU A 989 22.64 14.53 -31.57
N ALA A 990 22.06 15.73 -31.57
CA ALA A 990 22.03 16.61 -32.74
C ALA A 990 23.21 17.59 -32.77
N ASN A 991 23.68 17.91 -33.98
CA ASN A 991 24.70 18.94 -34.21
C ASN A 991 24.01 20.32 -34.29
N GLY A 992 24.04 21.12 -33.22
CA GLY A 992 23.44 22.46 -33.18
C GLY A 992 24.49 23.60 -33.10
N PRO A 993 24.20 24.80 -33.64
CA PRO A 993 25.07 25.98 -33.56
C PRO A 993 25.28 26.51 -32.14
N ASP A 994 24.36 26.23 -31.21
CA ASP A 994 24.47 26.60 -29.80
C ASP A 994 25.05 25.50 -28.90
N GLY A 995 25.60 24.44 -29.49
CA GLY A 995 26.33 23.41 -28.74
C GLY A 995 25.60 22.95 -27.47
N ALA A 996 24.28 22.72 -27.55
CA ALA A 996 23.47 22.32 -26.42
C ALA A 996 23.98 20.97 -25.89
N LYS A 997 24.95 21.04 -24.97
CA LYS A 997 25.52 19.94 -24.22
C LYS A 997 24.41 19.42 -23.32
N TYR A 998 23.58 18.53 -23.84
CA TYR A 998 22.70 17.72 -23.01
C TYR A 998 23.61 16.79 -22.20
N LYS A 999 24.05 17.25 -21.02
CA LYS A 999 24.70 16.38 -20.03
C LYS A 999 23.62 15.53 -19.39
N HIS A 1000 23.69 14.22 -19.59
CA HIS A 1000 22.79 13.27 -18.94
C HIS A 1000 23.27 12.94 -17.52
N GLU A 1001 22.31 12.52 -16.69
CA GLU A 1001 22.52 11.97 -15.34
C GLU A 1001 23.42 10.72 -15.38
N GLU A 1002 24.18 10.48 -14.31
CA GLU A 1002 24.93 9.22 -14.09
C GLU A 1002 24.00 7.99 -14.22
N GLY A 1003 24.50 6.92 -14.86
CA GLY A 1003 23.79 5.65 -15.01
C GLY A 1003 23.04 5.42 -16.34
N LYS A 1004 22.96 6.43 -17.23
CA LYS A 1004 22.45 6.24 -18.61
C LYS A 1004 23.62 6.08 -19.59
N GLY A 1005 23.56 5.10 -20.50
CA GLY A 1005 24.64 4.81 -21.46
C GLY A 1005 25.02 5.99 -22.36
N THR A 1006 26.27 5.99 -22.85
CA THR A 1006 26.87 7.11 -23.58
C THR A 1006 26.14 7.34 -24.92
N ARG A 1007 25.87 8.60 -25.26
CA ARG A 1007 25.22 8.99 -26.52
C ARG A 1007 26.17 9.83 -27.35
N PHE A 1008 26.10 9.66 -28.66
CA PHE A 1008 27.03 10.29 -29.60
C PHE A 1008 26.27 11.06 -30.68
N THR A 1009 26.88 12.13 -31.18
CA THR A 1009 26.49 12.70 -32.47
C THR A 1009 26.82 11.72 -33.59
N ALA A 1010 26.29 11.97 -34.79
CA ALA A 1010 26.58 11.13 -35.96
C ALA A 1010 28.08 11.01 -36.27
N GLY A 1011 28.85 12.09 -36.04
CA GLY A 1011 30.30 12.13 -36.25
C GLY A 1011 31.05 11.38 -35.16
N GLU A 1012 30.76 11.64 -33.90
CA GLU A 1012 31.44 10.94 -32.79
C GLU A 1012 31.14 9.44 -32.79
N PHE A 1013 29.94 9.03 -33.20
CA PHE A 1013 29.60 7.61 -33.31
C PHE A 1013 30.40 6.89 -34.41
N LYS A 1014 30.75 7.61 -35.48
CA LYS A 1014 31.65 7.09 -36.51
C LYS A 1014 33.05 6.87 -35.95
N GLU A 1015 33.59 7.85 -35.21
CA GLU A 1015 34.90 7.72 -34.56
C GLU A 1015 34.91 6.54 -33.57
N LEU A 1016 33.85 6.36 -32.79
CA LEU A 1016 33.71 5.21 -31.89
C LEU A 1016 33.79 3.87 -32.63
N ILE A 1017 33.18 3.74 -33.81
CA ILE A 1017 33.29 2.51 -34.61
C ILE A 1017 34.72 2.32 -35.13
N LEU A 1018 35.38 3.39 -35.57
CA LEU A 1018 36.78 3.33 -36.00
C LEU A 1018 37.69 2.93 -34.84
N ASP A 1019 37.49 3.46 -33.65
CA ASP A 1019 38.24 3.12 -32.44
C ASP A 1019 38.00 1.67 -32.01
N ALA A 1020 36.76 1.19 -32.11
CA ALA A 1020 36.41 -0.18 -31.77
C ALA A 1020 37.13 -1.18 -32.68
N THR A 1021 37.18 -0.87 -33.97
CA THR A 1021 37.64 -1.79 -35.02
C THR A 1021 39.11 -1.61 -35.38
N GLY A 1022 39.68 -0.44 -35.10
CA GLY A 1022 40.99 -0.02 -35.58
C GLY A 1022 41.04 0.20 -37.10
N TRP A 1023 39.90 0.24 -37.80
CA TRP A 1023 39.90 0.42 -39.26
C TRP A 1023 40.27 1.85 -39.65
N ARG A 1024 40.79 2.01 -40.87
CA ARG A 1024 41.04 3.34 -41.43
C ARG A 1024 39.76 3.89 -42.03
N GLU A 1025 39.52 5.17 -41.82
CA GLU A 1025 38.35 5.87 -42.32
C GLU A 1025 38.18 5.76 -43.85
N GLU A 1026 39.30 5.73 -44.59
CA GLU A 1026 39.35 5.60 -46.06
C GLU A 1026 38.91 4.21 -46.57
N ASP A 1027 38.92 3.18 -45.72
CA ASP A 1027 38.59 1.80 -46.08
C ASP A 1027 37.11 1.47 -45.83
N ILE A 1028 36.35 2.38 -45.22
CA ILE A 1028 34.94 2.17 -44.85
C ILE A 1028 33.99 3.09 -45.64
N THR A 1029 32.73 2.70 -45.71
CA THR A 1029 31.66 3.62 -46.16
C THR A 1029 30.65 3.77 -45.03
N TYR A 1030 30.63 4.94 -44.40
CA TYR A 1030 29.69 5.28 -43.33
C TYR A 1030 28.59 6.22 -43.84
N ARG A 1031 27.34 5.90 -43.53
CA ARG A 1031 26.19 6.79 -43.72
C ARG A 1031 25.42 6.87 -42.42
N SER A 1032 24.86 8.04 -42.14
CA SER A 1032 24.04 8.28 -40.96
C SER A 1032 22.97 9.31 -41.23
N GLU A 1033 21.85 9.18 -40.54
CA GLU A 1033 20.73 10.10 -40.58
C GLU A 1033 20.22 10.34 -39.16
N LEU A 1034 19.92 11.60 -38.83
CA LEU A 1034 19.24 11.95 -37.60
C LEU A 1034 17.76 12.15 -37.90
N VAL A 1035 16.94 11.29 -37.31
CA VAL A 1035 15.48 11.35 -37.44
C VAL A 1035 14.92 11.90 -36.13
N ALA A 1036 14.03 12.89 -36.22
CA ALA A 1036 13.39 13.43 -35.02
C ALA A 1036 12.58 12.33 -34.33
N TYR A 1037 12.71 12.21 -33.01
CA TYR A 1037 11.99 11.16 -32.28
C TYR A 1037 10.47 11.30 -32.45
N SER A 1038 9.97 12.53 -32.64
CA SER A 1038 8.56 12.87 -32.91
C SER A 1038 8.03 12.32 -34.25
N GLU A 1039 8.87 12.20 -35.27
CA GLU A 1039 8.46 11.62 -36.56
C GLU A 1039 8.22 10.11 -36.41
N LEU A 1040 8.98 9.46 -35.53
CA LEU A 1040 8.88 8.04 -35.24
C LEU A 1040 7.85 7.72 -34.13
N ARG A 1041 7.67 8.59 -33.12
CA ARG A 1041 6.86 8.37 -31.89
C ARG A 1041 6.28 9.67 -31.30
N MET A 1042 5.50 9.60 -30.22
CA MET A 1042 5.09 10.81 -29.47
C MET A 1042 6.34 11.53 -28.93
N ALA A 1043 6.36 12.86 -29.04
CA ALA A 1043 7.48 13.68 -28.59
C ALA A 1043 7.70 13.53 -27.08
N LYS A 1044 8.95 13.29 -26.65
CA LYS A 1044 9.34 13.28 -25.23
C LYS A 1044 10.43 14.34 -24.99
N PRO A 1045 10.40 15.08 -23.86
CA PRO A 1045 11.35 16.16 -23.59
C PRO A 1045 12.83 15.71 -23.48
N ASP A 1046 13.07 14.41 -23.26
CA ASP A 1046 14.38 13.79 -23.01
C ASP A 1046 14.93 12.96 -24.19
N LYS A 1047 14.15 12.84 -25.27
CA LYS A 1047 14.49 12.08 -26.48
C LYS A 1047 14.20 12.93 -27.71
N ASN A 1048 15.20 13.70 -28.13
CA ASN A 1048 15.02 14.60 -29.27
C ASN A 1048 15.32 13.90 -30.62
N TRP A 1049 16.26 12.94 -30.66
CA TRP A 1049 16.76 12.38 -31.93
C TRP A 1049 17.07 10.88 -31.88
N VAL A 1050 16.79 10.19 -32.99
CA VAL A 1050 17.23 8.83 -33.28
C VAL A 1050 18.32 8.91 -34.34
N LEU A 1051 19.51 8.42 -34.01
CA LEU A 1051 20.59 8.23 -34.96
C LEU A 1051 20.40 6.89 -35.66
N GLN A 1052 20.17 6.93 -36.97
CA GLN A 1052 20.28 5.77 -37.86
C GLN A 1052 21.66 5.76 -38.50
N TRP A 1053 22.27 4.60 -38.66
CA TRP A 1053 23.60 4.48 -39.23
C TRP A 1053 23.79 3.18 -40.00
N SER A 1054 24.72 3.21 -40.94
CA SER A 1054 25.19 2.06 -41.67
C SER A 1054 26.67 2.21 -41.97
N MET A 1055 27.40 1.10 -41.90
CA MET A 1055 28.80 1.03 -42.24
C MET A 1055 29.07 -0.22 -43.06
N ARG A 1056 29.65 -0.03 -44.25
CA ARG A 1056 30.20 -1.15 -45.02
C ARG A 1056 31.54 -1.56 -44.42
N VAL A 1057 31.65 -2.83 -44.08
CA VAL A 1057 32.86 -3.45 -43.51
C VAL A 1057 33.94 -3.54 -44.59
N PRO A 1058 35.20 -3.18 -44.29
CA PRO A 1058 36.28 -3.25 -45.26
C PRO A 1058 36.53 -4.70 -45.69
N PHE A 1059 37.10 -4.88 -46.89
CA PHE A 1059 37.49 -6.23 -47.36
C PHE A 1059 38.70 -6.77 -46.57
N ASP A 1060 39.60 -5.87 -46.13
CA ASP A 1060 40.64 -6.17 -45.17
C ASP A 1060 40.21 -5.66 -43.79
N LYS A 1061 39.97 -6.59 -42.86
CA LYS A 1061 39.48 -6.28 -41.50
C LYS A 1061 40.63 -6.04 -40.51
N THR A 1062 41.89 -6.04 -40.95
CA THR A 1062 43.06 -5.89 -40.08
C THR A 1062 43.14 -4.46 -39.51
N PRO A 1063 43.39 -4.26 -38.19
CA PRO A 1063 43.54 -2.94 -37.61
C PRO A 1063 44.68 -2.14 -38.26
N GLY A 1064 44.44 -0.87 -38.61
CA GLY A 1064 45.45 0.09 -39.05
C GLY A 1064 46.24 0.66 -37.87
N ALA A 1065 47.52 0.97 -38.08
CA ALA A 1065 48.39 1.53 -37.04
C ALA A 1065 47.98 2.96 -36.65
N ARG A 1066 47.09 3.14 -35.67
CA ARG A 1066 46.83 4.43 -35.00
C ARG A 1066 46.87 4.32 -33.47
N ARG A 1067 47.85 5.01 -32.89
CA ARG A 1067 48.05 5.50 -31.50
C ARG A 1067 47.83 4.52 -30.32
N ILE A 1068 48.85 3.70 -30.08
CA ILE A 1068 49.26 3.26 -28.74
C ILE A 1068 50.30 4.28 -28.25
N THR A 1069 49.93 5.38 -27.59
CA THR A 1069 50.96 6.28 -27.00
C THR A 1069 50.55 7.18 -25.82
N GLU A 1070 49.32 7.16 -25.29
CA GLU A 1070 48.95 8.12 -24.21
C GLU A 1070 48.23 7.53 -22.98
N LEU A 1071 48.32 6.21 -22.70
CA LEU A 1071 47.75 5.61 -21.47
C LEU A 1071 48.78 4.90 -20.58
N VAL A 1072 50.04 5.30 -20.67
CA VAL A 1072 51.08 4.92 -19.69
C VAL A 1072 51.78 6.20 -19.22
N GLU A 1073 51.13 6.97 -18.34
CA GLU A 1073 51.75 7.92 -17.41
C GLU A 1073 50.83 8.14 -16.20
#